data_AF-A0A953ZUS4-F1
#
_entry.id   AF-A0A953ZUS4-F1
#
_cell.length_a   1.000
_cell.length_b   1.000
_cell.length_c   1.000
_cell.angle_alpha   90.00
_cell.angle_beta   90.00
_cell.angle_gamma   90.00
#
_symmetry.space_group_name_H-M   'P 1'
#
loop_
_entity.id
_entity.type
_entity.pdbx_description
1 polymer ?
#
loop_
_entity_poly.entity_id
_entity_poly.type
_entity_poly.pdbx_seq_one_letter_code
_entity_poly.pdbx_strand_id
1 'polypeptide(L)'
;MNSHLHTALALLAISGSLAAQTSYDLFAKEFTQALRFNNESGMEKAIRSRPAEALTHFEGLLRRWLTKRDDADNNKLIAQMKTMFKKTMEADTLEHFERFYSGLDQRRLNLVLAAEQNRTKLNNQWAKAVQERDRKGVKALVEDGRKLGRQLEEVGHRIEAANVFSTLGTMLYQMPDRQKEDLIEAMDVVKMFLDNRKAWNWTKDTYYAQWSNWLKRTEIELKDEGKKAEDRKKAGLKEGAVGLAKFVDTKQPALVAKLAFHELKALPIDSTPLGGDVPVNWMSTSVLAGPSQMLYFKEKALYLVRQGAAKLGVSLSDASGAPVQKVEVGGKPKPSLFYLDKEHNQPYSMVFFVGGQATPYAATTSNMSPQKDSMTVYYRSTASWTATLDGVEIALFDDNCDGKLFTEDPLAYGYKTRMTGQGPKEEVPLACYDSMQIGKRGRIVPFSSCAKIGEKWYMLSAADHGKAIEAKPLHPDFFKIGTISMKWSGPVAVQPQLLIIRGRDGLQSAAFNIAGVKSVEVPEGTYEIVFGRGTRGKGAQIQMTHVYPGDSKPIKVEAGKETVVKLGAPFHFDFVRGGSGDDVELDSLRFRVLGASGEMYGRIHGPTPAPEVLVAKTSSGRGAKVVGSYVPIASPDLLNTAADTLGAILKKDSIRGMGIEVGYFPVVKGSAEGSTRLKFKSPITGGLVGLRVKKHKMFGKIDPVFK
;
A
#
# COMPACT_ATOMS: atom_id res chain seq x y z
N MET A 1 14.75 8.19 36.68
CA MET A 1 14.91 6.78 36.25
C MET A 1 13.50 6.23 36.01
N ASN A 2 12.84 6.52 34.90
CA ASN A 2 12.99 5.97 33.54
C ASN A 2 12.80 4.45 33.43
N SER A 3 11.54 4.03 33.25
CA SER A 3 11.03 3.04 32.28
C SER A 3 9.62 2.64 32.78
N HIS A 4 8.56 2.71 31.98
CA HIS A 4 8.21 1.71 30.99
C HIS A 4 7.28 2.31 29.92
N LEU A 5 7.63 2.18 28.64
CA LEU A 5 6.70 2.30 27.52
C LEU A 5 7.33 1.65 26.27
N HIS A 6 6.47 1.01 25.46
CA HIS A 6 6.65 0.53 24.07
C HIS A 6 6.77 -0.98 23.87
N THR A 7 5.61 -1.64 23.86
CA THR A 7 5.35 -2.82 23.02
C THR A 7 4.14 -2.52 22.15
N ALA A 8 4.37 -2.08 20.93
CA ALA A 8 3.43 -2.17 19.82
C ALA A 8 4.23 -2.09 18.52
N LEU A 9 4.13 -3.11 17.66
CA LEU A 9 4.07 -2.83 16.23
C LEU A 9 2.58 -2.97 15.85
N ALA A 10 1.91 -1.83 16.04
CA ALA A 10 0.62 -1.46 15.46
C ALA A 10 0.64 -1.87 13.96
N LEU A 11 -0.35 -2.56 13.38
CA LEU A 11 -1.72 -2.09 13.20
C LEU A 11 -1.80 -0.55 13.29
N LEU A 12 -1.10 0.09 12.35
CA LEU A 12 -1.31 1.43 11.80
C LEU A 12 -2.05 2.47 12.67
N ALA A 13 -1.29 3.54 12.92
CA ALA A 13 -1.70 4.93 13.13
C ALA A 13 -2.00 5.45 14.55
N ILE A 14 -1.15 6.42 14.91
CA ILE A 14 -1.19 7.31 16.07
C ILE A 14 -2.36 8.31 15.95
N SER A 15 -3.19 8.39 17.00
CA SER A 15 -3.92 9.60 17.39
C SER A 15 -3.79 9.80 18.91
N GLY A 16 -3.45 11.02 19.32
CA GLY A 16 -3.04 11.34 20.69
C GLY A 16 -4.18 11.73 21.63
N SER A 17 -3.93 11.50 22.92
CA SER A 17 -4.42 12.20 24.11
C SER A 17 -5.81 11.88 24.70
N LEU A 18 -6.21 10.63 24.72
CA LEU A 18 -6.52 9.99 26.02
C LEU A 18 -5.58 8.78 26.03
N ALA A 19 -4.92 8.47 27.14
CA ALA A 19 -4.15 7.22 27.19
C ALA A 19 -5.13 6.10 26.79
N ALA A 20 -4.99 5.57 25.56
CA ALA A 20 -5.84 4.49 25.09
C ALA A 20 -5.58 3.36 26.08
N GLN A 21 -6.55 3.16 26.97
CA GLN A 21 -6.44 2.17 28.02
C GLN A 21 -6.12 0.87 27.30
N THR A 22 -4.93 0.31 27.55
CA THR A 22 -4.46 -0.82 26.75
C THR A 22 -5.46 -1.96 26.91
N SER A 23 -5.54 -2.89 25.94
CA SER A 23 -6.42 -4.07 26.08
C SER A 23 -6.23 -4.76 27.44
N TYR A 24 -4.97 -4.78 27.91
CA TYR A 24 -4.59 -5.24 29.24
C TYR A 24 -5.20 -4.41 30.39
N ASP A 25 -5.08 -3.07 30.34
CA ASP A 25 -5.62 -2.20 31.39
C ASP A 25 -7.15 -2.32 31.50
N LEU A 26 -7.84 -2.48 30.37
CA LEU A 26 -9.28 -2.74 30.31
C LEU A 26 -9.61 -4.08 30.98
N PHE A 27 -8.90 -5.15 30.62
CA PHE A 27 -9.07 -6.46 31.26
C PHE A 27 -8.85 -6.36 32.77
N ALA A 28 -7.71 -5.81 33.21
CA ALA A 28 -7.35 -5.73 34.62
C ALA A 28 -8.39 -4.93 35.42
N LYS A 29 -8.89 -3.82 34.86
CA LYS A 29 -9.94 -3.00 35.48
C LYS A 29 -11.28 -3.74 35.58
N GLU A 30 -11.75 -4.32 34.48
CA GLU A 30 -13.03 -5.04 34.43
C GLU A 30 -13.02 -6.25 35.37
N PHE A 31 -11.93 -7.04 35.35
CA PHE A 31 -11.78 -8.21 36.20
C PHE A 31 -11.71 -7.83 37.69
N THR A 32 -10.86 -6.86 38.05
CA THR A 32 -10.73 -6.39 39.45
C THR A 32 -12.04 -5.78 39.97
N GLN A 33 -12.74 -5.03 39.13
CA GLN A 33 -14.05 -4.47 39.49
C GLN A 33 -15.07 -5.58 39.72
N ALA A 34 -15.16 -6.56 38.82
CA ALA A 34 -16.06 -7.70 38.99
C ALA A 34 -15.74 -8.50 40.26
N LEU A 35 -14.46 -8.72 40.54
CA LEU A 35 -13.99 -9.37 41.75
C LEU A 35 -14.39 -8.63 43.03
N ARG A 36 -14.22 -7.29 43.05
CA ARG A 36 -14.58 -6.45 44.21
C ARG A 36 -16.05 -6.58 44.58
N PHE A 37 -16.92 -6.82 43.60
CA PHE A 37 -18.37 -7.00 43.81
C PHE A 37 -18.80 -8.47 43.84
N ASN A 38 -17.85 -9.42 43.90
CA ASN A 38 -18.11 -10.87 43.81
C ASN A 38 -19.00 -11.26 42.62
N ASN A 39 -18.85 -10.57 41.49
CA ASN A 39 -19.64 -10.77 40.28
C ASN A 39 -18.95 -11.79 39.37
N GLU A 40 -19.26 -13.08 39.54
CA GLU A 40 -18.71 -14.16 38.70
C GLU A 40 -18.95 -13.94 37.21
N SER A 41 -20.18 -13.58 36.82
CA SER A 41 -20.52 -13.33 35.41
C SER A 41 -19.67 -12.22 34.78
N GLY A 42 -19.31 -11.20 35.56
CA GLY A 42 -18.42 -10.12 35.15
C GLY A 42 -16.98 -10.61 34.94
N MET A 43 -16.49 -11.47 35.83
CA MET A 43 -15.16 -12.09 35.71
C MET A 43 -15.08 -13.01 34.49
N GLU A 44 -16.08 -13.86 34.28
CA GLU A 44 -16.17 -14.74 33.11
C GLU A 44 -16.23 -13.93 31.81
N LYS A 45 -17.02 -12.85 31.78
CA LYS A 45 -17.12 -11.95 30.63
C LYS A 45 -15.77 -11.30 30.32
N ALA A 46 -15.06 -10.82 31.34
CA ALA A 46 -13.74 -10.22 31.17
C ALA A 46 -12.76 -11.24 30.56
N ILE A 47 -12.69 -12.46 31.10
CA ILE A 47 -11.84 -13.55 30.59
C ILE A 47 -12.21 -13.92 29.14
N ARG A 48 -13.50 -14.15 28.86
CA ARG A 48 -13.97 -14.55 27.52
C ARG A 48 -13.69 -13.48 26.47
N SER A 49 -13.81 -12.21 26.85
CA SER A 49 -13.58 -11.09 25.93
C SER A 49 -12.10 -10.86 25.63
N ARG A 50 -11.20 -11.19 26.59
CA ARG A 50 -9.77 -10.87 26.55
C ARG A 50 -8.92 -12.01 27.13
N PRO A 51 -8.96 -13.19 26.52
CA PRO A 51 -8.32 -14.40 27.07
C PRO A 51 -6.79 -14.30 27.15
N ALA A 52 -6.15 -13.63 26.19
CA ALA A 52 -4.69 -13.46 26.18
C ALA A 52 -4.23 -12.53 27.31
N GLU A 53 -4.95 -11.44 27.52
CA GLU A 53 -4.69 -10.49 28.61
C GLU A 53 -4.90 -11.13 29.97
N ALA A 54 -5.83 -12.08 30.10
CA ALA A 54 -6.01 -12.88 31.31
C ALA A 54 -4.76 -13.72 31.63
N LEU A 55 -4.12 -14.35 30.63
CA LEU A 55 -2.85 -15.06 30.83
C LEU A 55 -1.73 -14.11 31.27
N THR A 56 -1.58 -12.97 30.59
CA THR A 56 -0.57 -11.94 30.94
C THR A 56 -0.79 -11.40 32.35
N HIS A 57 -2.05 -11.15 32.74
CA HIS A 57 -2.37 -10.66 34.07
C HIS A 57 -2.04 -11.70 35.14
N PHE A 58 -2.38 -12.97 34.89
CA PHE A 58 -2.06 -14.07 35.79
C PHE A 58 -0.54 -14.28 35.95
N GLU A 59 0.21 -14.21 34.85
CA GLU A 59 1.67 -14.25 34.88
C GLU A 59 2.26 -13.10 35.71
N GLY A 60 1.71 -11.89 35.60
CA GLY A 60 2.07 -10.76 36.45
C GLY A 60 1.80 -11.00 37.95
N LEU A 61 0.70 -11.67 38.29
CA LEU A 61 0.40 -12.09 39.67
C LEU A 61 1.43 -13.10 40.19
N LEU A 62 1.81 -14.09 39.37
CA LEU A 62 2.82 -15.08 39.73
C LEU A 62 4.22 -14.47 39.91
N ARG A 63 4.60 -13.49 39.07
CA ARG A 63 5.86 -12.75 39.23
C ARG A 63 5.88 -11.94 40.53
N ARG A 64 4.76 -11.31 40.91
CA ARG A 64 4.64 -10.65 42.22
C ARG A 64 4.74 -11.66 43.37
N TRP A 65 4.06 -12.79 43.24
CA TRP A 65 4.11 -13.87 44.22
C TRP A 65 5.53 -14.39 44.46
N LEU A 66 6.38 -14.48 43.42
CA LEU A 66 7.79 -14.84 43.57
C LEU A 66 8.57 -13.88 44.48
N THR A 67 8.21 -12.61 44.50
CA THR A 67 8.86 -11.59 45.34
C THR A 67 8.27 -11.49 46.75
N LYS A 68 7.00 -11.86 46.93
CA LYS A 68 6.27 -11.77 48.20
C LYS A 68 5.20 -12.87 48.29
N ARG A 69 5.57 -14.04 48.81
CA ARG A 69 4.71 -15.24 48.82
C ARG A 69 3.57 -15.17 49.83
N ASP A 70 3.72 -14.37 50.88
CA ASP A 70 2.77 -14.18 51.98
C ASP A 70 1.72 -13.09 51.68
N ASP A 71 1.70 -12.54 50.46
CA ASP A 71 0.70 -11.57 50.03
C ASP A 71 -0.69 -12.24 49.86
N ALA A 72 -1.51 -12.16 50.91
CA ALA A 72 -2.83 -12.77 50.98
C ALA A 72 -3.77 -12.26 49.86
N ASP A 73 -3.69 -10.99 49.49
CA ASP A 73 -4.52 -10.40 48.45
C ASP A 73 -4.13 -10.94 47.06
N ASN A 74 -2.83 -11.03 46.79
CA ASN A 74 -2.32 -11.61 45.55
C ASN A 74 -2.65 -13.11 45.45
N ASN A 75 -2.54 -13.87 46.55
CA ASN A 75 -2.90 -15.29 46.59
C ASN A 75 -4.40 -15.52 46.34
N LYS A 76 -5.26 -14.67 46.91
CA LYS A 76 -6.70 -14.70 46.65
C LYS A 76 -7.02 -14.42 45.17
N LEU A 77 -6.33 -13.45 44.57
CA LEU A 77 -6.45 -13.13 43.14
C LEU A 77 -6.05 -14.31 42.25
N ILE A 78 -4.90 -14.95 42.54
CA ILE A 78 -4.42 -16.14 41.82
C ILE A 78 -5.46 -17.26 41.88
N ALA A 79 -5.94 -17.60 43.07
CA ALA A 79 -6.94 -18.66 43.26
C ALA A 79 -8.24 -18.37 42.48
N GLN A 80 -8.75 -17.14 42.57
CA GLN A 80 -9.98 -16.77 41.86
C GLN A 80 -9.80 -16.79 40.35
N MET A 81 -8.68 -16.29 39.83
CA MET A 81 -8.40 -16.33 38.39
C MET A 81 -8.35 -17.76 37.87
N LYS A 82 -7.69 -18.68 38.57
CA LYS A 82 -7.65 -20.10 38.20
C LYS A 82 -9.06 -20.69 38.09
N THR A 83 -9.88 -20.51 39.12
CA THR A 83 -11.26 -21.02 39.16
C THR A 83 -12.09 -20.46 38.01
N MET A 84 -12.09 -19.13 37.82
CA MET A 84 -12.88 -18.47 36.78
C MET A 84 -12.37 -18.80 35.37
N PHE A 85 -11.06 -18.90 35.18
CA PHE A 85 -10.48 -19.24 33.89
C PHE A 85 -10.77 -20.69 33.50
N LYS A 86 -10.62 -21.63 34.43
CA LYS A 86 -10.96 -23.04 34.19
C LYS A 86 -12.44 -23.19 33.85
N LYS A 87 -13.33 -22.48 34.55
CA LYS A 87 -14.78 -22.45 34.26
C LYS A 87 -15.10 -21.82 32.90
N THR A 88 -14.45 -20.71 32.54
CA THR A 88 -14.76 -19.94 31.33
C THR A 88 -14.15 -20.53 30.06
N MET A 89 -12.89 -20.96 30.15
CA MET A 89 -12.10 -21.43 29.01
C MET A 89 -12.06 -22.95 28.91
N GLU A 90 -12.55 -23.66 29.94
CA GLU A 90 -12.46 -25.13 30.06
C GLU A 90 -11.03 -25.64 29.85
N ALA A 91 -10.06 -24.91 30.44
CA ALA A 91 -8.64 -25.15 30.29
C ALA A 91 -7.93 -24.98 31.64
N ASP A 92 -6.93 -25.83 31.91
CA ASP A 92 -6.05 -25.84 33.06
C ASP A 92 -4.73 -25.07 32.81
N THR A 93 -4.68 -24.24 31.77
CA THR A 93 -3.50 -23.44 31.40
C THR A 93 -2.92 -22.64 32.56
N LEU A 94 -3.76 -22.07 33.43
CA LEU A 94 -3.28 -21.31 34.61
C LEU A 94 -2.64 -22.21 35.67
N GLU A 95 -3.04 -23.47 35.79
CA GLU A 95 -2.38 -24.45 36.68
C GLU A 95 -0.96 -24.77 36.18
N HIS A 96 -0.78 -24.85 34.85
CA HIS A 96 0.55 -25.01 34.25
C HIS A 96 1.45 -23.78 34.49
N PHE A 97 0.89 -22.57 34.35
CA PHE A 97 1.61 -21.33 34.67
C PHE A 97 2.10 -21.33 36.13
N GLU A 98 1.20 -21.60 37.07
CA GLU A 98 1.56 -21.62 38.49
C GLU A 98 2.62 -22.68 38.80
N ARG A 99 2.47 -23.91 38.27
CA ARG A 99 3.46 -24.96 38.43
C ARG A 99 4.83 -24.53 37.89
N PHE A 100 4.85 -23.96 36.69
CA PHE A 100 6.08 -23.47 36.07
C PHE A 100 6.77 -22.40 36.95
N TYR A 101 6.02 -21.37 37.36
CA TYR A 101 6.56 -20.29 38.20
C TYR A 101 6.97 -20.74 39.60
N SER A 102 6.27 -21.73 40.18
CA SER A 102 6.61 -22.28 41.51
C SER A 102 7.96 -22.98 41.56
N GLY A 103 8.40 -23.55 40.42
CA GLY A 103 9.68 -24.24 40.26
C GLY A 103 10.78 -23.40 39.61
N LEU A 104 10.55 -22.10 39.44
CA LEU A 104 11.44 -21.19 38.73
C LEU A 104 12.51 -20.62 39.67
N ASP A 105 13.79 -20.77 39.32
CA ASP A 105 14.87 -20.01 39.94
C ASP A 105 15.08 -18.65 39.24
N GLN A 106 15.85 -17.75 39.87
CA GLN A 106 16.11 -16.42 39.33
C GLN A 106 16.80 -16.45 37.95
N ARG A 107 17.65 -17.46 37.71
CA ARG A 107 18.35 -17.61 36.43
C ARG A 107 17.35 -17.92 35.32
N ARG A 108 16.46 -18.90 35.52
CA ARG A 108 15.40 -19.27 34.57
C ARG A 108 14.42 -18.12 34.34
N LEU A 109 14.07 -17.37 35.39
CA LEU A 109 13.26 -16.16 35.25
C LEU A 109 13.93 -15.12 34.34
N ASN A 110 15.22 -14.86 34.55
CA ASN A 110 15.98 -13.94 33.72
C ASN A 110 16.06 -14.40 32.26
N LEU A 111 16.11 -15.72 32.01
CA LEU A 111 16.06 -16.27 30.65
C LEU A 111 14.70 -16.02 29.98
N VAL A 112 13.59 -16.21 30.68
CA VAL A 112 12.24 -15.90 30.16
C VAL A 112 12.13 -14.40 29.83
N LEU A 113 12.55 -13.54 30.76
CA LEU A 113 12.52 -12.08 30.56
C LEU A 113 13.39 -11.62 29.39
N ALA A 114 14.60 -12.17 29.26
CA ALA A 114 15.47 -11.89 28.14
C ALA A 114 14.84 -12.35 26.82
N ALA A 115 14.12 -13.49 26.84
CA ALA A 115 13.45 -13.98 25.66
C ALA A 115 12.27 -13.11 25.21
N GLU A 116 11.46 -12.60 26.13
CA GLU A 116 10.39 -11.63 25.83
C GLU A 116 10.95 -10.35 25.17
N GLN A 117 12.07 -9.85 25.68
CA GLN A 117 12.77 -8.70 25.11
C GLN A 117 13.31 -9.00 23.72
N ASN A 118 13.92 -10.17 23.53
CA ASN A 118 14.46 -10.59 22.24
C ASN A 118 13.36 -10.83 21.21
N ARG A 119 12.20 -11.37 21.59
CA ARG A 119 11.02 -11.47 20.70
C ARG A 119 10.55 -10.10 20.22
N THR A 120 10.55 -9.10 21.11
CA THR A 120 10.21 -7.72 20.74
C THR A 120 11.22 -7.14 19.74
N LYS A 121 12.52 -7.39 19.93
CA LYS A 121 13.57 -7.00 18.98
C LYS A 121 13.39 -7.68 17.62
N LEU A 122 13.13 -8.99 17.61
CA LEU A 122 12.87 -9.77 16.40
C LEU A 122 11.71 -9.16 15.59
N ASN A 123 10.62 -8.79 16.25
CA ASN A 123 9.47 -8.16 15.58
C ASN A 123 9.81 -6.81 14.93
N ASN A 124 10.56 -5.97 15.63
CA ASN A 124 10.97 -4.67 15.11
C ASN A 124 11.93 -4.82 13.91
N GLN A 125 12.86 -5.77 13.99
CA GLN A 125 13.80 -6.07 12.89
C GLN A 125 13.08 -6.67 11.69
N TRP A 126 12.10 -7.55 11.92
CA TRP A 126 11.30 -8.16 10.87
C TRP A 126 10.47 -7.13 10.10
N ALA A 127 9.80 -6.21 10.79
CA ALA A 127 9.04 -5.14 10.14
C ALA A 127 9.91 -4.33 9.17
N LYS A 128 11.14 -4.02 9.58
CA LYS A 128 12.12 -3.35 8.73
C LYS A 128 12.54 -4.21 7.53
N ALA A 129 12.88 -5.48 7.76
CA ALA A 129 13.31 -6.39 6.69
C ALA A 129 12.21 -6.62 5.64
N VAL A 130 10.94 -6.73 6.04
CA VAL A 130 9.81 -6.83 5.10
C VAL A 130 9.64 -5.54 4.29
N GLN A 131 9.72 -4.38 4.93
CA GLN A 131 9.64 -3.08 4.26
C GLN A 131 10.77 -2.92 3.22
N GLU A 132 11.96 -3.42 3.53
CA GLU A 132 13.14 -3.40 2.66
C GLU A 132 13.18 -4.56 1.66
N ARG A 133 12.18 -5.47 1.69
CA ARG A 133 12.15 -6.73 0.93
C ARG A 133 13.41 -7.59 1.09
N ASP A 134 14.07 -7.52 2.25
CA ASP A 134 15.28 -8.28 2.57
C ASP A 134 14.96 -9.72 2.99
N ARG A 135 14.82 -10.62 2.00
CA ARG A 135 14.60 -12.06 2.21
C ARG A 135 15.67 -12.70 3.11
N LYS A 136 16.95 -12.32 2.94
CA LYS A 136 18.06 -12.89 3.70
C LYS A 136 17.98 -12.47 5.17
N GLY A 137 17.66 -11.20 5.42
CA GLY A 137 17.39 -10.66 6.75
C GLY A 137 16.23 -11.39 7.43
N VAL A 138 15.10 -11.58 6.74
CA VAL A 138 13.96 -12.33 7.30
C VAL A 138 14.36 -13.78 7.64
N LYS A 139 15.13 -14.47 6.79
CA LYS A 139 15.61 -15.84 7.08
C LYS A 139 16.50 -15.92 8.32
N ALA A 140 17.43 -14.98 8.48
CA ALA A 140 18.26 -14.92 9.69
C ALA A 140 17.42 -14.72 10.96
N LEU A 141 16.42 -13.83 10.91
CA LEU A 141 15.51 -13.58 12.02
C LEU A 141 14.66 -14.82 12.38
N VAL A 142 14.25 -15.60 11.37
CA VAL A 142 13.53 -16.86 11.57
C VAL A 142 14.41 -17.88 12.30
N GLU A 143 15.69 -17.98 11.94
CA GLU A 143 16.64 -18.88 12.62
C GLU A 143 16.87 -18.47 14.08
N ASP A 144 17.10 -17.19 14.34
CA ASP A 144 17.30 -16.65 15.69
C ASP A 144 16.04 -16.82 16.54
N GLY A 145 14.87 -16.55 15.97
CA GLY A 145 13.60 -16.81 16.63
C GLY A 145 13.35 -18.30 16.90
N ARG A 146 13.80 -19.20 16.02
CA ARG A 146 13.68 -20.65 16.26
C ARG A 146 14.53 -21.08 17.45
N LYS A 147 15.78 -20.59 17.55
CA LYS A 147 16.65 -20.82 18.71
C LYS A 147 15.99 -20.29 19.99
N LEU A 148 15.40 -19.10 19.92
CA LEU A 148 14.69 -18.49 21.04
C LEU A 148 13.48 -19.31 21.51
N GLY A 149 12.66 -19.78 20.56
CA GLY A 149 11.51 -20.64 20.86
C GLY A 149 11.94 -21.96 21.51
N ARG A 150 12.99 -22.60 21.00
CA ARG A 150 13.57 -23.82 21.60
C ARG A 150 14.09 -23.59 23.01
N GLN A 151 14.79 -22.48 23.25
CA GLN A 151 15.26 -22.13 24.59
C GLN A 151 14.10 -21.98 25.58
N LEU A 152 12.97 -21.40 25.15
CA LEU A 152 11.77 -21.30 25.98
C LEU A 152 11.12 -22.67 26.24
N GLU A 153 11.13 -23.57 25.27
CA GLU A 153 10.70 -24.97 25.46
C GLU A 153 11.58 -25.69 26.50
N GLU A 154 12.89 -25.51 26.44
CA GLU A 154 13.88 -26.09 27.37
C GLU A 154 13.71 -25.56 28.79
N VAL A 155 13.47 -24.26 28.94
CA VAL A 155 13.15 -23.66 30.25
C VAL A 155 11.78 -24.12 30.74
N GLY A 156 10.88 -24.51 29.83
CA GLY A 156 9.56 -25.07 30.13
C GLY A 156 8.40 -24.10 29.94
N HIS A 157 8.64 -22.88 29.44
CA HIS A 157 7.58 -21.87 29.24
C HIS A 157 6.90 -22.04 27.87
N ARG A 158 5.88 -22.89 27.83
CA ARG A 158 5.22 -23.29 26.57
C ARG A 158 4.43 -22.16 25.91
N ILE A 159 3.85 -21.25 26.67
CA ILE A 159 3.03 -20.16 26.11
C ILE A 159 3.91 -19.13 25.41
N GLU A 160 5.05 -18.76 25.98
CA GLU A 160 5.96 -17.82 25.31
C GLU A 160 6.70 -18.49 24.15
N ALA A 161 7.05 -19.78 24.26
CA ALA A 161 7.56 -20.54 23.12
C ALA A 161 6.55 -20.53 21.95
N ALA A 162 5.27 -20.78 22.24
CA ALA A 162 4.20 -20.68 21.24
C ALA A 162 4.12 -19.26 20.63
N ASN A 163 4.18 -18.20 21.43
CA ASN A 163 4.16 -16.83 20.93
C ASN A 163 5.32 -16.54 19.95
N VAL A 164 6.51 -17.06 20.24
CA VAL A 164 7.66 -17.01 19.32
C VAL A 164 7.34 -17.77 18.03
N PHE A 165 6.93 -19.03 18.09
CA PHE A 165 6.67 -19.84 16.88
C PHE A 165 5.53 -19.28 16.01
N SER A 166 4.47 -18.72 16.63
CA SER A 166 3.41 -18.01 15.92
C SER A 166 3.96 -16.80 15.15
N THR A 167 4.87 -16.06 15.78
CA THR A 167 5.56 -14.94 15.14
C THR A 167 6.35 -15.42 13.93
N LEU A 168 7.16 -16.48 14.06
CA LEU A 168 7.93 -17.03 12.93
C LEU A 168 7.04 -17.52 11.80
N GLY A 169 5.89 -18.12 12.12
CA GLY A 169 4.89 -18.51 11.13
C GLY A 169 4.41 -17.32 10.31
N THR A 170 4.19 -16.17 10.95
CA THR A 170 3.83 -14.91 10.26
C THR A 170 5.00 -14.38 9.44
N MET A 171 6.23 -14.42 9.97
CA MET A 171 7.42 -13.95 9.24
C MET A 171 7.63 -14.72 7.94
N LEU A 172 7.55 -16.06 7.99
CA LEU A 172 7.70 -16.93 6.82
C LEU A 172 6.50 -16.79 5.86
N TYR A 173 5.29 -16.61 6.40
CA TYR A 173 4.11 -16.36 5.58
C TYR A 173 4.21 -15.02 4.81
N GLN A 174 4.82 -13.99 5.40
CA GLN A 174 5.02 -12.67 4.78
C GLN A 174 6.40 -12.49 4.15
N MET A 175 7.10 -13.60 3.88
CA MET A 175 8.44 -13.57 3.27
C MET A 175 8.42 -12.83 1.92
N PRO A 176 9.35 -11.89 1.68
CA PRO A 176 9.55 -11.31 0.36
C PRO A 176 9.87 -12.40 -0.66
N ASP A 177 9.17 -12.38 -1.80
CA ASP A 177 9.30 -13.35 -2.89
C ASP A 177 9.21 -14.80 -2.38
N ARG A 178 8.23 -15.05 -1.50
CA ARG A 178 8.00 -16.33 -0.83
C ARG A 178 8.06 -17.52 -1.80
N GLN A 179 8.91 -18.48 -1.45
CA GLN A 179 9.11 -19.74 -2.16
C GLN A 179 8.35 -20.88 -1.46
N LYS A 180 8.26 -22.04 -2.11
CA LYS A 180 7.57 -23.22 -1.57
C LYS A 180 8.22 -23.69 -0.27
N GLU A 181 9.54 -23.63 -0.20
CA GLU A 181 10.34 -24.05 0.95
C GLU A 181 10.03 -23.20 2.17
N ASP A 182 9.74 -21.91 1.99
CA ASP A 182 9.33 -21.02 3.08
C ASP A 182 7.96 -21.39 3.64
N LEU A 183 7.05 -21.82 2.76
CA LEU A 183 5.72 -22.25 3.16
C LEU A 183 5.77 -23.56 3.94
N ILE A 184 6.63 -24.50 3.53
CA ILE A 184 6.90 -25.74 4.27
C ILE A 184 7.49 -25.40 5.64
N GLU A 185 8.49 -24.51 5.67
CA GLU A 185 9.09 -24.07 6.92
C GLU A 185 8.07 -23.36 7.84
N ALA A 186 7.17 -22.55 7.26
CA ALA A 186 6.09 -21.90 8.00
C ALA A 186 5.16 -22.93 8.64
N MET A 187 4.84 -24.00 7.91
CA MET A 187 4.03 -25.09 8.44
C MET A 187 4.72 -25.81 9.60
N ASP A 188 6.02 -26.03 9.52
CA ASP A 188 6.78 -26.66 10.60
C ASP A 188 6.77 -25.81 11.86
N VAL A 189 7.02 -24.50 11.78
CA VAL A 189 6.96 -23.62 12.97
C VAL A 189 5.53 -23.48 13.50
N VAL A 190 4.51 -23.49 12.63
CA VAL A 190 3.10 -23.48 13.06
C VAL A 190 2.72 -24.78 13.79
N LYS A 191 3.24 -25.94 13.37
CA LYS A 191 3.08 -27.19 14.13
C LYS A 191 3.69 -27.04 15.54
N MET A 192 4.89 -26.47 15.66
CA MET A 192 5.51 -26.20 16.95
C MET A 192 4.67 -25.25 17.82
N PHE A 193 4.06 -24.22 17.23
CA PHE A 193 3.10 -23.35 17.93
C PHE A 193 1.92 -24.17 18.49
N LEU A 194 1.28 -24.98 17.64
CA LEU A 194 0.10 -25.78 18.02
C LEU A 194 0.46 -26.80 19.12
N ASP A 195 1.63 -27.43 19.04
CA ASP A 195 2.09 -28.42 20.01
C ASP A 195 2.36 -27.79 21.37
N ASN A 196 3.00 -26.61 21.41
CA ASN A 196 3.22 -25.88 22.66
C ASN A 196 1.91 -25.40 23.30
N ARG A 197 0.94 -24.94 22.48
CA ARG A 197 -0.40 -24.59 22.97
C ARG A 197 -1.13 -25.80 23.56
N LYS A 198 -1.10 -26.95 22.87
CA LYS A 198 -1.70 -28.21 23.38
C LYS A 198 -1.04 -28.67 24.67
N ALA A 199 0.27 -28.53 24.81
CA ALA A 199 1.01 -28.97 25.99
C ALA A 199 0.51 -28.31 27.29
N TRP A 200 -0.02 -27.08 27.22
CA TRP A 200 -0.65 -26.37 28.34
C TRP A 200 -2.17 -26.17 28.15
N ASN A 201 -2.79 -27.01 27.32
CA ASN A 201 -4.23 -27.03 27.05
C ASN A 201 -4.83 -25.68 26.62
N TRP A 202 -4.03 -24.83 25.97
CA TRP A 202 -4.48 -23.53 25.48
C TRP A 202 -4.92 -23.61 24.02
N THR A 203 -6.09 -24.21 23.78
CA THR A 203 -6.54 -24.54 22.42
C THR A 203 -7.83 -23.84 21.98
N LYS A 204 -8.53 -23.16 22.90
CA LYS A 204 -9.82 -22.50 22.63
C LYS A 204 -9.70 -21.03 22.23
N ASP A 205 -8.50 -20.53 22.02
CA ASP A 205 -8.28 -19.15 21.61
C ASP A 205 -8.34 -18.99 20.08
N THR A 206 -8.59 -17.77 19.64
CA THR A 206 -8.75 -17.44 18.22
C THR A 206 -7.48 -17.70 17.40
N TYR A 207 -6.29 -17.51 17.98
CA TYR A 207 -5.03 -17.74 17.27
C TYR A 207 -4.78 -19.24 17.05
N TYR A 208 -5.07 -20.09 18.03
CA TYR A 208 -4.98 -21.55 17.86
C TYR A 208 -5.87 -22.02 16.71
N ALA A 209 -7.14 -21.59 16.70
CA ALA A 209 -8.08 -21.94 15.65
C ALA A 209 -7.64 -21.44 14.26
N GLN A 210 -7.16 -20.19 14.17
CA GLN A 210 -6.67 -19.60 12.92
C GLN A 210 -5.48 -20.39 12.34
N TRP A 211 -4.48 -20.68 13.17
CA TRP A 211 -3.29 -21.41 12.73
C TRP A 211 -3.59 -22.88 12.40
N SER A 212 -4.45 -23.54 13.16
CA SER A 212 -4.89 -24.91 12.85
C SER A 212 -5.61 -24.97 11.49
N ASN A 213 -6.51 -24.03 11.22
CA ASN A 213 -7.21 -23.94 9.94
C ASN A 213 -6.28 -23.57 8.79
N TRP A 214 -5.34 -22.65 9.03
CA TRP A 214 -4.32 -22.29 8.04
C TRP A 214 -3.44 -23.49 7.68
N LEU A 215 -2.97 -24.26 8.68
CA LEU A 215 -2.12 -25.43 8.46
C LEU A 215 -2.84 -26.49 7.60
N LYS A 216 -4.08 -26.84 7.97
CA LYS A 216 -4.91 -27.80 7.21
C LYS A 216 -5.10 -27.38 5.75
N ARG A 217 -5.44 -26.11 5.52
CA ARG A 217 -5.63 -25.58 4.15
C ARG A 217 -4.33 -25.63 3.36
N THR A 218 -3.22 -25.22 3.97
CA THR A 218 -1.91 -25.17 3.30
C THR A 218 -1.39 -26.57 2.97
N GLU A 219 -1.62 -27.56 3.82
CA GLU A 219 -1.30 -28.98 3.54
C GLU A 219 -2.04 -29.50 2.30
N ILE A 220 -3.32 -29.13 2.14
CA ILE A 220 -4.12 -29.49 0.96
C ILE A 220 -3.56 -28.77 -0.28
N GLU A 221 -3.34 -27.45 -0.20
CA GLU A 221 -2.79 -26.64 -1.30
C GLU A 221 -1.44 -27.18 -1.81
N LEU A 222 -0.54 -27.57 -0.90
CA LEU A 222 0.78 -28.12 -1.28
C LEU A 222 0.68 -29.51 -1.91
N LYS A 223 -0.24 -30.37 -1.44
CA LYS A 223 -0.48 -31.68 -2.06
C LYS A 223 -1.05 -31.52 -3.48
N ASP A 224 -2.01 -30.63 -3.65
CA ASP A 224 -2.62 -30.35 -4.94
C ASP A 224 -1.61 -29.73 -5.92
N GLU A 225 -0.79 -28.77 -5.48
CA GLU A 225 0.26 -28.18 -6.32
C GLU A 225 1.36 -29.20 -6.67
N GLY A 226 1.65 -30.15 -5.77
CA GLY A 226 2.55 -31.28 -6.02
C GLY A 226 2.04 -32.17 -7.16
N LYS A 227 0.77 -32.59 -7.09
CA LYS A 227 0.13 -33.37 -8.16
C LYS A 227 0.09 -32.60 -9.48
N LYS A 228 -0.30 -31.32 -9.43
CA LYS A 228 -0.28 -30.44 -10.62
C LYS A 228 1.13 -30.26 -11.18
N ALA A 229 2.18 -30.20 -10.34
CA ALA A 229 3.55 -30.09 -10.80
C ALA A 229 4.03 -31.35 -11.54
N GLU A 230 3.67 -32.55 -11.07
CA GLU A 230 3.95 -33.80 -11.81
C GLU A 230 3.22 -33.86 -13.14
N ASP A 231 1.95 -33.46 -13.19
CA ASP A 231 1.17 -33.41 -14.43
C ASP A 231 1.75 -32.39 -15.41
N ARG A 232 2.19 -31.22 -14.91
CA ARG A 232 2.91 -30.20 -15.71
C ARG A 232 4.24 -30.73 -16.25
N LYS A 233 5.01 -31.48 -15.44
CA LYS A 233 6.27 -32.10 -15.86
C LYS A 233 6.03 -33.09 -17.01
N LYS A 234 5.01 -33.94 -16.90
CA LYS A 234 4.61 -34.88 -17.97
C LYS A 234 4.20 -34.17 -19.26
N ALA A 235 3.59 -32.99 -19.15
CA ALA A 235 3.18 -32.20 -20.31
C ALA A 235 4.32 -31.41 -20.99
N GLY A 236 5.51 -31.33 -20.39
CA GLY A 236 6.67 -30.62 -20.94
C GLY A 236 6.75 -29.14 -20.52
N LEU A 237 6.24 -28.80 -19.33
CA LEU A 237 6.48 -27.49 -18.73
C LEU A 237 7.79 -27.46 -17.93
N LYS A 238 8.38 -26.26 -17.79
CA LYS A 238 9.69 -26.06 -17.17
C LYS A 238 9.67 -26.44 -15.68
N GLU A 239 10.52 -27.38 -15.29
CA GLU A 239 10.69 -27.83 -13.90
C GLU A 239 11.28 -26.71 -13.02
N GLY A 240 10.78 -26.57 -11.78
CA GLY A 240 11.23 -25.55 -10.83
C GLY A 240 10.83 -24.11 -11.16
N ALA A 241 10.11 -23.86 -12.26
CA ALA A 241 9.66 -22.52 -12.61
C ALA A 241 8.54 -22.03 -11.68
N VAL A 242 8.58 -20.74 -11.35
CA VAL A 242 7.61 -20.05 -10.49
C VAL A 242 6.80 -19.03 -11.28
N GLY A 243 5.66 -18.60 -10.73
CA GLY A 243 4.80 -17.59 -11.34
C GLY A 243 4.32 -17.96 -12.74
N LEU A 244 4.32 -17.00 -13.66
CA LEU A 244 3.91 -17.22 -15.06
C LEU A 244 4.82 -18.19 -15.82
N ALA A 245 6.12 -18.22 -15.48
CA ALA A 245 7.09 -19.06 -16.18
C ALA A 245 6.77 -20.56 -16.05
N LYS A 246 6.02 -20.96 -15.01
CA LYS A 246 5.57 -22.35 -14.80
C LYS A 246 4.54 -22.82 -15.83
N PHE A 247 3.98 -21.88 -16.59
CA PHE A 247 2.99 -22.16 -17.64
C PHE A 247 3.56 -22.06 -19.04
N VAL A 248 4.84 -21.73 -19.22
CA VAL A 248 5.46 -21.65 -20.54
C VAL A 248 5.51 -23.03 -21.19
N ASP A 249 4.97 -23.13 -22.40
CA ASP A 249 5.04 -24.32 -23.24
C ASP A 249 6.41 -24.39 -23.91
N THR A 250 7.28 -25.26 -23.40
CA THR A 250 8.65 -25.39 -23.91
C THR A 250 8.74 -26.10 -25.25
N LYS A 251 7.64 -26.70 -25.73
CA LYS A 251 7.57 -27.39 -27.03
C LYS A 251 7.31 -26.42 -28.18
N GLN A 252 6.76 -25.23 -27.90
CA GLN A 252 6.57 -24.19 -28.91
C GLN A 252 7.73 -23.18 -28.84
N PRO A 253 8.30 -22.79 -30.00
CA PRO A 253 9.40 -21.83 -30.02
C PRO A 253 8.96 -20.46 -29.52
N ALA A 254 9.87 -19.75 -28.85
CA ALA A 254 9.67 -18.35 -28.54
C ALA A 254 9.66 -17.52 -29.83
N LEU A 255 8.78 -16.52 -29.90
CA LEU A 255 8.80 -15.53 -30.95
C LEU A 255 9.70 -14.37 -30.51
N VAL A 256 10.61 -13.93 -31.37
CA VAL A 256 11.46 -12.76 -31.10
C VAL A 256 11.27 -11.76 -32.24
N ALA A 257 10.89 -10.54 -31.90
CA ALA A 257 10.68 -9.47 -32.85
C ALA A 257 11.49 -8.24 -32.46
N LYS A 258 12.25 -7.69 -33.42
CA LYS A 258 12.98 -6.44 -33.23
C LYS A 258 12.02 -5.27 -33.10
N LEU A 259 12.35 -4.34 -32.22
CA LEU A 259 11.59 -3.14 -31.97
C LEU A 259 12.00 -2.03 -32.95
N ALA A 260 11.02 -1.38 -33.56
CA ALA A 260 11.19 -0.19 -34.40
C ALA A 260 10.70 1.05 -33.64
N PHE A 261 11.56 2.06 -33.51
CA PHE A 261 11.22 3.30 -32.83
C PHE A 261 10.27 4.18 -33.67
N HIS A 262 9.30 4.80 -33.01
CA HIS A 262 8.43 5.82 -33.58
C HIS A 262 8.16 6.94 -32.58
N GLU A 263 8.10 8.17 -33.08
CA GLU A 263 7.63 9.34 -32.33
C GLU A 263 6.10 9.41 -32.35
N LEU A 264 5.50 9.54 -31.18
CA LEU A 264 4.06 9.73 -31.05
C LEU A 264 3.64 11.15 -31.39
N LYS A 265 2.71 11.28 -32.35
CA LYS A 265 2.12 12.57 -32.74
C LYS A 265 1.07 13.09 -31.75
N ALA A 266 0.49 12.20 -30.95
CA ALA A 266 -0.52 12.52 -29.96
C ALA A 266 -0.23 11.73 -28.68
N LEU A 267 -0.56 12.33 -27.53
CA LEU A 267 -0.36 11.70 -26.24
C LEU A 267 -1.52 10.73 -25.96
N PRO A 268 -1.27 9.41 -25.90
CA PRO A 268 -2.29 8.45 -25.51
C PRO A 268 -2.65 8.56 -24.03
N ILE A 269 -3.65 7.77 -23.62
CA ILE A 269 -3.82 7.42 -22.20
C ILE A 269 -2.57 6.64 -21.76
N ASP A 270 -1.93 7.09 -20.69
CA ASP A 270 -0.83 6.39 -20.00
C ASP A 270 -1.28 5.58 -18.79
N SER A 271 -0.42 4.65 -18.38
CA SER A 271 -0.58 3.80 -17.19
C SER A 271 0.19 4.27 -15.95
N THR A 272 0.71 5.50 -15.93
CA THR A 272 1.54 6.04 -14.84
C THR A 272 0.77 7.01 -13.93
N PRO A 273 0.98 7.06 -12.61
CA PRO A 273 0.45 8.13 -11.76
C PRO A 273 1.05 9.52 -12.05
N LEU A 274 2.13 9.60 -12.85
CA LEU A 274 2.82 10.83 -13.26
C LEU A 274 2.53 11.20 -14.72
N GLY A 275 1.28 11.06 -15.14
CA GLY A 275 0.83 11.35 -16.51
C GLY A 275 -0.56 11.96 -16.56
N GLY A 276 -1.31 11.62 -17.61
CA GLY A 276 -2.66 12.07 -17.87
C GLY A 276 -2.75 13.39 -18.64
N ASP A 277 -3.95 13.95 -18.66
CA ASP A 277 -4.26 15.14 -19.46
C ASP A 277 -3.94 16.46 -18.76
N VAL A 278 -3.43 16.41 -17.51
CA VAL A 278 -3.10 17.58 -16.69
C VAL A 278 -1.58 17.71 -16.63
N PRO A 279 -0.94 18.57 -17.44
CA PRO A 279 0.53 18.58 -17.58
C PRO A 279 1.29 18.87 -16.30
N VAL A 280 0.71 19.67 -15.40
CA VAL A 280 1.28 19.99 -14.08
C VAL A 280 1.35 18.77 -13.13
N ASN A 281 0.77 17.64 -13.53
CA ASN A 281 0.87 16.37 -12.81
C ASN A 281 1.92 15.41 -13.39
N TRP A 282 2.52 15.76 -14.53
CA TRP A 282 3.57 14.98 -15.16
C TRP A 282 4.86 15.02 -14.34
N MET A 283 5.86 14.24 -14.74
CA MET A 283 7.21 14.34 -14.20
C MET A 283 7.73 15.77 -14.39
N SER A 284 8.57 16.24 -13.48
CA SER A 284 9.08 17.61 -13.56
C SER A 284 10.51 17.75 -13.07
N THR A 285 11.20 18.73 -13.65
CA THR A 285 12.54 19.16 -13.25
C THR A 285 12.53 20.67 -13.05
N SER A 286 13.05 21.12 -11.91
CA SER A 286 13.37 22.54 -11.70
C SER A 286 14.67 22.85 -12.42
N VAL A 287 14.60 23.73 -13.42
CA VAL A 287 15.76 24.17 -14.21
C VAL A 287 16.24 25.51 -13.65
N LEU A 288 17.49 25.55 -13.20
CA LEU A 288 18.19 26.74 -12.68
C LEU A 288 19.23 27.25 -13.69
N ALA A 289 20.20 28.05 -13.23
CA ALA A 289 21.40 28.34 -13.99
C ALA A 289 22.26 27.07 -14.10
N GLY A 290 22.44 26.56 -15.33
CA GLY A 290 23.21 25.35 -15.63
C GLY A 290 22.37 24.09 -15.84
N PRO A 291 23.02 22.93 -16.07
CA PRO A 291 22.34 21.65 -16.28
C PRO A 291 21.55 21.19 -15.05
N SER A 292 20.32 20.74 -15.26
CA SER A 292 19.44 20.23 -14.19
C SER A 292 19.00 18.81 -14.51
N GLN A 293 19.34 17.85 -13.64
CA GLN A 293 19.10 16.43 -13.90
C GLN A 293 17.60 16.08 -13.94
N MET A 294 17.22 15.23 -14.88
CA MET A 294 15.91 14.59 -14.96
C MET A 294 15.90 13.33 -14.10
N LEU A 295 15.61 13.48 -12.80
CA LEU A 295 15.79 12.43 -11.79
C LEU A 295 14.99 11.14 -12.04
N TYR A 296 13.92 11.22 -12.83
CA TYR A 296 13.07 10.08 -13.17
C TYR A 296 13.55 9.29 -14.39
N PHE A 297 14.47 9.84 -15.19
CA PHE A 297 15.08 9.13 -16.28
C PHE A 297 16.25 8.27 -15.74
N LYS A 298 16.17 6.94 -15.92
CA LYS A 298 17.05 5.96 -15.25
C LYS A 298 18.04 5.26 -16.17
N GLU A 299 17.75 5.17 -17.47
CA GLU A 299 18.64 4.54 -18.45
C GLU A 299 20.03 5.17 -18.47
N LYS A 300 20.08 6.50 -18.35
CA LYS A 300 21.30 7.29 -18.16
C LYS A 300 20.98 8.64 -17.55
N ALA A 301 21.99 9.36 -17.07
CA ALA A 301 21.76 10.72 -16.58
C ALA A 301 21.42 11.65 -17.76
N LEU A 302 20.20 12.18 -17.78
CA LEU A 302 19.78 13.24 -18.69
C LEU A 302 19.66 14.56 -17.94
N TYR A 303 20.04 15.65 -18.60
CA TYR A 303 20.01 16.99 -18.03
C TYR A 303 19.26 17.95 -18.94
N LEU A 304 18.36 18.74 -18.35
CA LEU A 304 17.78 19.91 -19.02
C LEU A 304 18.71 21.11 -18.86
N VAL A 305 19.00 21.78 -19.97
CA VAL A 305 19.90 22.93 -20.01
C VAL A 305 19.14 24.13 -20.57
N ARG A 306 19.05 25.20 -19.78
CA ARG A 306 18.46 26.47 -20.19
C ARG A 306 19.44 27.28 -21.03
N GLN A 307 19.12 27.47 -22.32
CA GLN A 307 19.90 28.29 -23.26
C GLN A 307 19.34 29.71 -23.41
N GLY A 308 18.17 29.99 -22.84
CA GLY A 308 17.54 31.30 -22.87
C GLY A 308 16.22 31.32 -22.09
N ALA A 309 15.45 32.41 -22.19
CA ALA A 309 14.21 32.56 -21.44
C ALA A 309 13.21 31.40 -21.68
N ALA A 310 13.08 30.96 -22.94
CA ALA A 310 12.23 29.86 -23.39
C ALA A 310 12.96 28.87 -24.33
N LYS A 311 14.30 28.84 -24.28
CA LYS A 311 15.12 27.92 -25.08
C LYS A 311 15.73 26.89 -24.15
N LEU A 312 15.39 25.63 -24.37
CA LEU A 312 15.89 24.49 -23.59
C LEU A 312 16.46 23.44 -24.53
N GLY A 313 17.28 22.58 -23.98
CA GLY A 313 17.67 21.35 -24.64
C GLY A 313 18.09 20.28 -23.64
N VAL A 314 18.30 19.08 -24.16
CA VAL A 314 18.73 17.91 -23.39
C VAL A 314 20.22 17.70 -23.60
N SER A 315 20.93 17.44 -22.50
CA SER A 315 22.36 17.07 -22.47
C SER A 315 22.53 15.70 -21.83
N LEU A 316 23.54 14.96 -22.29
CA LEU A 316 24.01 13.71 -21.69
C LEU A 316 25.09 13.93 -20.61
N SER A 317 25.40 15.18 -20.28
CA SER A 317 26.42 15.59 -19.31
C SER A 317 25.96 16.77 -18.46
N ASP A 318 26.39 16.79 -17.21
CA ASP A 318 26.24 17.86 -16.23
C ASP A 318 27.28 18.99 -16.39
N ALA A 319 28.27 18.82 -17.29
CA ALA A 319 29.29 19.81 -17.51
C ALA A 319 28.71 21.09 -18.15
N SER A 320 29.08 22.24 -17.60
CA SER A 320 28.77 23.53 -18.22
C SER A 320 29.38 23.61 -19.62
N GLY A 321 28.58 23.97 -20.62
CA GLY A 321 29.00 24.04 -22.02
C GLY A 321 28.99 22.70 -22.77
N ALA A 322 28.52 21.61 -22.16
CA ALA A 322 28.32 20.34 -22.85
C ALA A 322 27.39 20.50 -24.08
N PRO A 323 27.55 19.66 -25.14
CA PRO A 323 26.64 19.67 -26.27
C PRO A 323 25.18 19.46 -25.85
N VAL A 324 24.30 20.29 -26.39
CA VAL A 324 22.86 20.30 -26.07
C VAL A 324 22.05 20.02 -27.33
N GLN A 325 21.14 19.05 -27.23
CA GLN A 325 20.14 18.77 -28.27
C GLN A 325 18.90 19.63 -28.00
N LYS A 326 18.56 20.53 -28.93
CA LYS A 326 17.44 21.47 -28.76
C LYS A 326 16.12 20.73 -28.65
N VAL A 327 15.25 21.18 -27.74
CA VAL A 327 13.89 20.64 -27.60
C VAL A 327 12.85 21.75 -27.62
N GLU A 328 11.66 21.43 -28.08
CA GLU A 328 10.51 22.34 -28.08
C GLU A 328 9.85 22.34 -26.70
N VAL A 329 9.69 23.54 -26.12
CA VAL A 329 9.07 23.72 -24.80
C VAL A 329 8.02 24.83 -24.86
N GLY A 330 6.85 24.59 -24.28
CA GLY A 330 5.82 25.62 -24.19
C GLY A 330 4.52 25.14 -23.55
N GLY A 331 3.53 26.04 -23.50
CA GLY A 331 2.20 25.73 -22.93
C GLY A 331 1.34 24.79 -23.80
N LYS A 332 1.74 24.57 -25.06
CA LYS A 332 1.19 23.53 -25.95
C LYS A 332 2.32 22.56 -26.29
N PRO A 333 2.49 21.49 -25.51
CA PRO A 333 3.60 20.57 -25.67
C PRO A 333 3.60 19.94 -27.07
N LYS A 334 4.78 19.84 -27.68
CA LYS A 334 5.02 19.14 -28.94
C LYS A 334 6.15 18.13 -28.76
N PRO A 335 6.10 16.97 -29.44
CA PRO A 335 7.17 15.99 -29.37
C PRO A 335 8.50 16.60 -29.81
N SER A 336 9.57 16.22 -29.12
CA SER A 336 10.95 16.57 -29.45
C SER A 336 11.77 15.29 -29.50
N LEU A 337 12.32 14.99 -30.68
CA LEU A 337 13.25 13.89 -30.90
C LEU A 337 14.67 14.29 -30.48
N PHE A 338 15.34 13.41 -29.76
CA PHE A 338 16.76 13.52 -29.42
C PHE A 338 17.36 12.11 -29.28
N TYR A 339 18.67 12.02 -29.13
CA TYR A 339 19.40 10.77 -29.06
C TYR A 339 20.05 10.59 -27.69
N LEU A 340 19.97 9.37 -27.17
CA LEU A 340 20.54 8.98 -25.89
C LEU A 340 22.03 8.65 -25.98
N ASP A 341 22.62 8.65 -27.18
CA ASP A 341 24.02 8.41 -27.43
C ASP A 341 24.60 9.42 -28.42
N LYS A 342 25.94 9.48 -28.52
CA LYS A 342 26.63 10.44 -29.39
C LYS A 342 26.58 10.00 -30.86
N GLU A 343 26.44 8.70 -31.07
CA GLU A 343 26.40 8.05 -32.38
C GLU A 343 25.01 8.12 -33.04
N HIS A 344 24.01 8.67 -32.33
CA HIS A 344 22.62 8.80 -32.77
C HIS A 344 21.94 7.46 -33.10
N ASN A 345 22.29 6.39 -32.37
CA ASN A 345 21.72 5.05 -32.54
C ASN A 345 20.56 4.77 -31.59
N GLN A 346 20.41 5.55 -30.51
CA GLN A 346 19.34 5.40 -29.52
C GLN A 346 18.39 6.60 -29.56
N PRO A 347 17.44 6.66 -30.51
CA PRO A 347 16.45 7.74 -30.55
C PRO A 347 15.50 7.66 -29.36
N TYR A 348 15.09 8.82 -28.87
CA TYR A 348 14.07 8.97 -27.84
C TYR A 348 13.28 10.25 -28.08
N SER A 349 12.02 10.29 -27.65
CA SER A 349 11.23 11.52 -27.78
C SER A 349 10.42 11.83 -26.53
N MET A 350 10.30 13.11 -26.23
CA MET A 350 9.51 13.63 -25.11
C MET A 350 8.75 14.87 -25.54
N VAL A 351 7.68 15.16 -24.82
CA VAL A 351 7.07 16.49 -24.79
C VAL A 351 7.53 17.25 -23.55
N PHE A 352 7.68 18.57 -23.68
CA PHE A 352 8.03 19.46 -22.59
C PHE A 352 6.99 20.57 -22.44
N PHE A 353 6.40 20.66 -21.25
CA PHE A 353 5.42 21.65 -20.85
C PHE A 353 6.01 22.62 -19.84
N VAL A 354 5.73 23.91 -20.03
CA VAL A 354 5.92 24.94 -19.02
C VAL A 354 4.62 25.74 -18.89
N GLY A 355 4.25 26.06 -17.64
CA GLY A 355 3.05 26.82 -17.36
C GLY A 355 3.14 28.30 -17.77
N GLY A 356 2.01 28.98 -17.70
CA GLY A 356 1.88 30.41 -17.93
C GLY A 356 1.62 31.17 -16.62
N GLN A 357 1.23 32.45 -16.73
CA GLN A 357 0.95 33.29 -15.57
C GLN A 357 -0.29 32.87 -14.77
N ALA A 358 -1.22 32.13 -15.39
CA ALA A 358 -2.45 31.65 -14.78
C ALA A 358 -2.74 30.20 -15.20
N THR A 359 -1.85 29.28 -14.84
CA THR A 359 -2.05 27.84 -15.13
C THR A 359 -3.00 27.23 -14.11
N PRO A 360 -4.06 26.52 -14.54
CA PRO A 360 -4.93 25.78 -13.62
C PRO A 360 -4.14 24.75 -12.81
N TYR A 361 -4.31 24.78 -11.49
CA TYR A 361 -3.66 23.90 -10.55
C TYR A 361 -4.59 23.55 -9.39
N ALA A 362 -4.91 22.26 -9.25
CA ALA A 362 -5.94 21.79 -8.32
C ALA A 362 -7.24 22.59 -8.44
N ALA A 363 -7.70 23.27 -7.38
CA ALA A 363 -8.91 24.10 -7.38
C ALA A 363 -8.67 25.57 -7.73
N THR A 364 -7.43 25.98 -8.01
CA THR A 364 -7.00 27.38 -8.21
C THR A 364 -6.25 27.56 -9.54
N THR A 365 -5.73 28.76 -9.76
CA THR A 365 -4.71 29.06 -10.78
C THR A 365 -3.42 29.49 -10.10
N SER A 366 -2.28 29.21 -10.73
CA SER A 366 -0.96 29.58 -10.22
C SER A 366 -0.10 30.17 -11.33
N ASN A 367 0.79 31.11 -10.97
CA ASN A 367 1.82 31.58 -11.88
C ASN A 367 2.94 30.52 -11.97
N MET A 368 2.99 29.84 -13.11
CA MET A 368 3.97 28.82 -13.44
C MET A 368 4.84 29.23 -14.64
N SER A 369 4.83 30.54 -14.99
CA SER A 369 5.66 31.08 -16.07
C SER A 369 7.15 31.00 -15.71
N PRO A 370 8.05 30.83 -16.71
CA PRO A 370 9.49 30.89 -16.48
C PRO A 370 9.89 32.18 -15.77
N GLN A 371 10.64 32.07 -14.68
CA GLN A 371 11.24 33.21 -13.98
C GLN A 371 12.65 33.46 -14.50
N LYS A 372 13.25 34.58 -14.09
CA LYS A 372 14.63 34.94 -14.48
C LYS A 372 15.62 33.84 -14.09
N ASP A 373 15.53 33.36 -12.85
CA ASP A 373 16.55 32.46 -12.27
C ASP A 373 16.08 31.00 -12.16
N SER A 374 14.80 30.73 -12.42
CA SER A 374 14.26 29.37 -12.36
C SER A 374 13.08 29.16 -13.31
N MET A 375 12.87 27.92 -13.72
CA MET A 375 11.60 27.46 -14.28
C MET A 375 11.36 26.00 -13.93
N THR A 376 10.10 25.59 -13.84
CA THR A 376 9.75 24.17 -13.71
C THR A 376 9.31 23.66 -15.07
N VAL A 377 10.01 22.66 -15.58
CA VAL A 377 9.66 21.97 -16.83
C VAL A 377 9.00 20.65 -16.48
N TYR A 378 7.78 20.46 -16.95
CA TYR A 378 7.07 19.20 -16.86
C TYR A 378 7.29 18.42 -18.16
N TYR A 379 7.49 17.12 -18.08
CA TYR A 379 7.79 16.31 -19.25
C TYR A 379 7.10 14.95 -19.19
N ARG A 380 6.86 14.41 -20.38
CA ARG A 380 6.28 13.08 -20.59
C ARG A 380 6.89 12.47 -21.84
N SER A 381 7.11 11.17 -21.82
CA SER A 381 7.57 10.44 -23.00
C SER A 381 6.56 10.50 -24.14
N THR A 382 7.08 10.62 -25.36
CA THR A 382 6.37 10.35 -26.61
C THR A 382 7.05 9.24 -27.40
N ALA A 383 7.98 8.53 -26.78
CA ALA A 383 8.70 7.44 -27.39
C ALA A 383 7.80 6.20 -27.47
N SER A 384 7.75 5.59 -28.64
CA SER A 384 7.06 4.32 -28.85
C SER A 384 7.91 3.37 -29.66
N TRP A 385 7.72 2.07 -29.42
CA TRP A 385 8.41 1.02 -30.14
C TRP A 385 7.41 -0.01 -30.64
N THR A 386 7.48 -0.35 -31.92
CA THR A 386 6.58 -1.33 -32.51
C THR A 386 7.30 -2.62 -32.87
N ALA A 387 6.58 -3.73 -32.81
CA ALA A 387 7.01 -5.03 -33.29
C ALA A 387 5.80 -5.81 -33.79
N THR A 388 6.02 -6.85 -34.59
CA THR A 388 4.97 -7.78 -35.00
C THR A 388 5.23 -9.14 -34.39
N LEU A 389 4.28 -9.63 -33.60
CA LEU A 389 4.29 -10.97 -33.00
C LEU A 389 3.06 -11.73 -33.46
N ASP A 390 3.26 -12.91 -34.03
CA ASP A 390 2.18 -13.78 -34.55
C ASP A 390 1.20 -13.03 -35.47
N GLY A 391 1.73 -12.18 -36.37
CA GLY A 391 0.94 -11.37 -37.29
C GLY A 391 0.21 -10.17 -36.64
N VAL A 392 0.33 -9.97 -35.34
CA VAL A 392 -0.29 -8.87 -34.59
C VAL A 392 0.76 -7.82 -34.25
N GLU A 393 0.47 -6.57 -34.61
CA GLU A 393 1.31 -5.42 -34.25
C GLU A 393 1.19 -5.14 -32.74
N ILE A 394 2.33 -4.98 -32.07
CA ILE A 394 2.44 -4.56 -30.68
C ILE A 394 3.14 -3.20 -30.66
N ALA A 395 2.58 -2.23 -29.96
CA ALA A 395 3.28 -0.99 -29.64
C ALA A 395 3.56 -0.93 -28.13
N LEU A 396 4.76 -0.48 -27.77
CA LEU A 396 5.22 -0.30 -26.39
C LEU A 396 5.49 1.19 -26.16
N PHE A 397 5.16 1.68 -24.96
CA PHE A 397 5.27 3.08 -24.58
C PHE A 397 5.97 3.19 -23.23
N ASP A 398 7.06 3.95 -23.18
CA ASP A 398 7.80 4.26 -21.95
C ASP A 398 7.07 5.39 -21.19
N ASP A 399 5.91 5.07 -20.64
CA ASP A 399 5.05 6.04 -19.93
C ASP A 399 5.63 6.46 -18.57
N ASN A 400 6.47 5.64 -17.95
CA ASN A 400 7.18 6.02 -16.73
C ASN A 400 8.36 6.98 -17.02
N CYS A 401 8.76 7.11 -18.29
CA CYS A 401 9.80 7.97 -18.81
C CYS A 401 11.16 7.70 -18.17
N ASP A 402 11.46 6.43 -17.91
CA ASP A 402 12.73 6.00 -17.32
C ASP A 402 13.80 5.68 -18.36
N GLY A 403 13.44 5.65 -19.65
CA GLY A 403 14.34 5.36 -20.76
C GLY A 403 14.49 3.86 -21.06
N LYS A 404 13.81 2.99 -20.32
CA LYS A 404 13.80 1.54 -20.48
C LYS A 404 12.38 1.09 -20.79
N LEU A 405 12.28 0.03 -21.57
CA LEU A 405 11.05 -0.73 -21.72
C LEU A 405 11.09 -1.95 -20.82
N PHE A 406 9.92 -2.54 -20.58
CA PHE A 406 9.76 -3.84 -19.91
C PHE A 406 10.13 -3.82 -18.42
N THR A 407 9.84 -2.72 -17.73
CA THR A 407 10.10 -2.62 -16.28
C THR A 407 9.43 -3.76 -15.51
N GLU A 408 10.23 -4.73 -15.04
CA GLU A 408 9.73 -5.96 -14.40
C GLU A 408 9.02 -5.69 -13.07
N ASP A 409 9.56 -4.77 -12.27
CA ASP A 409 8.93 -4.28 -11.04
C ASP A 409 8.54 -2.81 -11.21
N PRO A 410 7.25 -2.48 -11.41
CA PRO A 410 6.81 -1.10 -11.58
C PRO A 410 6.99 -0.25 -10.31
N LEU A 411 7.31 -0.85 -9.15
CA LEU A 411 7.69 -0.13 -7.94
C LEU A 411 9.18 0.25 -7.91
N ALA A 412 10.03 -0.39 -8.72
CA ALA A 412 11.46 -0.10 -8.79
C ALA A 412 11.76 1.31 -9.32
N TYR A 413 10.81 1.91 -10.03
CA TYR A 413 10.86 3.33 -10.44
C TYR A 413 11.02 4.28 -9.24
N GLY A 414 10.54 3.87 -8.05
CA GLY A 414 10.80 4.56 -6.79
C GLY A 414 9.95 5.82 -6.58
N TYR A 415 8.91 6.02 -7.37
CA TYR A 415 7.95 7.10 -7.11
C TYR A 415 7.15 6.79 -5.84
N LYS A 416 7.08 7.79 -4.96
CA LYS A 416 6.30 7.72 -3.73
C LYS A 416 5.41 8.93 -3.63
N THR A 417 4.26 8.78 -2.98
CA THR A 417 3.35 9.89 -2.68
C THR A 417 2.90 9.84 -1.24
N ARG A 418 2.58 11.01 -0.68
CA ARG A 418 1.94 11.13 0.64
C ARG A 418 0.43 10.99 0.57
N MET A 419 -0.15 11.12 -0.63
CA MET A 419 -1.60 11.08 -0.84
C MET A 419 -2.25 9.78 -0.35
N THR A 420 -1.49 8.68 -0.32
CA THR A 420 -1.98 7.37 0.10
C THR A 420 -1.42 6.91 1.45
N GLY A 421 -0.57 7.71 2.12
CA GLY A 421 -0.06 7.41 3.46
C GLY A 421 -1.05 7.80 4.57
N GLN A 422 -0.80 7.40 5.82
CA GLN A 422 -1.63 7.73 7.00
C GLN A 422 -1.43 9.17 7.50
N GLY A 423 -0.51 9.92 6.89
CA GLY A 423 -0.27 11.32 7.23
C GLY A 423 0.82 11.97 6.37
N PRO A 424 1.10 13.26 6.60
CA PRO A 424 1.98 14.05 5.73
C PRO A 424 3.45 13.61 5.74
N LYS A 425 3.87 12.76 6.69
CA LYS A 425 5.23 12.24 6.79
C LYS A 425 5.41 10.87 6.14
N GLU A 426 4.32 10.19 5.79
CA GLU A 426 4.36 8.84 5.27
C GLU A 426 4.28 8.88 3.75
N GLU A 427 5.38 8.49 3.10
CA GLU A 427 5.45 8.28 1.67
C GLU A 427 5.21 6.81 1.34
N VAL A 428 4.24 6.56 0.47
CA VAL A 428 3.90 5.20 0.01
C VAL A 428 4.34 5.06 -1.45
N PRO A 429 5.06 3.98 -1.80
CA PRO A 429 5.47 3.74 -3.18
C PRO A 429 4.24 3.48 -4.08
N LEU A 430 4.27 4.02 -5.29
CA LEU A 430 3.26 3.78 -6.31
C LEU A 430 3.89 3.16 -7.54
N ALA A 431 3.20 2.16 -8.09
CA ALA A 431 3.61 1.51 -9.32
C ALA A 431 3.52 2.49 -10.50
N CYS A 432 4.60 2.58 -11.27
CA CYS A 432 4.67 3.35 -12.50
C CYS A 432 4.88 2.37 -13.64
N TYR A 433 3.83 2.16 -14.44
CA TYR A 433 3.86 1.21 -15.55
C TYR A 433 4.20 1.93 -16.86
N ASP A 434 5.00 1.25 -17.67
CA ASP A 434 4.96 1.40 -19.12
C ASP A 434 3.58 0.96 -19.64
N SER A 435 3.24 1.34 -20.86
CA SER A 435 2.03 0.86 -21.51
C SER A 435 2.36 0.04 -22.75
N MET A 436 1.37 -0.73 -23.20
CA MET A 436 1.39 -1.44 -24.46
C MET A 436 0.05 -1.34 -25.17
N GLN A 437 0.07 -1.52 -26.48
CA GLN A 437 -1.10 -1.66 -27.34
C GLN A 437 -0.98 -2.93 -28.15
N ILE A 438 -2.03 -3.75 -28.17
CA ILE A 438 -2.08 -5.01 -28.92
C ILE A 438 -3.02 -4.86 -30.11
N GLY A 439 -2.46 -4.94 -31.31
CA GLY A 439 -3.12 -4.66 -32.58
C GLY A 439 -3.27 -3.16 -32.86
N LYS A 440 -3.40 -2.81 -34.15
CA LYS A 440 -3.48 -1.41 -34.65
C LYS A 440 -4.61 -0.56 -34.04
N ARG A 441 -5.68 -1.22 -33.58
CA ARG A 441 -6.85 -0.59 -32.94
C ARG A 441 -7.06 -1.08 -31.51
N GLY A 442 -6.05 -1.74 -30.95
CA GLY A 442 -6.05 -2.15 -29.56
C GLY A 442 -6.19 -0.96 -28.64
N ARG A 443 -6.70 -1.21 -27.44
CA ARG A 443 -6.65 -0.21 -26.37
C ARG A 443 -5.25 -0.22 -25.77
N ILE A 444 -4.87 0.93 -25.22
CA ILE A 444 -3.64 1.06 -24.46
C ILE A 444 -3.91 0.56 -23.05
N VAL A 445 -3.04 -0.34 -22.60
CA VAL A 445 -3.11 -1.06 -21.33
C VAL A 445 -1.73 -1.00 -20.66
N PRO A 446 -1.61 -1.18 -19.34
CA PRO A 446 -0.29 -1.31 -18.72
C PRO A 446 0.50 -2.43 -19.39
N PHE A 447 1.80 -2.25 -19.54
CA PHE A 447 2.68 -3.34 -19.91
C PHE A 447 2.52 -4.46 -18.89
N SER A 448 2.27 -5.65 -19.43
CA SER A 448 2.09 -6.88 -18.68
C SER A 448 3.00 -7.92 -19.28
N SER A 449 3.75 -8.63 -18.43
CA SER A 449 4.53 -9.78 -18.90
C SER A 449 3.64 -10.94 -19.33
N CYS A 450 2.31 -10.81 -19.26
CA CYS A 450 1.34 -11.79 -19.71
C CYS A 450 0.25 -11.10 -20.53
N ALA A 451 0.12 -11.50 -21.79
CA ALA A 451 -0.86 -10.91 -22.70
C ALA A 451 -1.38 -11.93 -23.72
N LYS A 452 -2.62 -11.72 -24.15
CA LYS A 452 -3.21 -12.42 -25.30
C LYS A 452 -2.80 -11.69 -26.58
N ILE A 453 -2.11 -12.39 -27.48
CA ILE A 453 -1.71 -11.88 -28.81
C ILE A 453 -2.37 -12.81 -29.83
N GLY A 454 -3.27 -12.26 -30.64
CA GLY A 454 -4.17 -13.07 -31.47
C GLY A 454 -5.05 -13.96 -30.59
N GLU A 455 -5.02 -15.27 -30.84
CA GLU A 455 -5.79 -16.27 -30.09
C GLU A 455 -5.01 -16.92 -28.94
N LYS A 456 -3.71 -16.65 -28.82
CA LYS A 456 -2.81 -17.32 -27.86
C LYS A 456 -2.38 -16.39 -26.74
N TRP A 457 -2.12 -16.99 -25.58
CA TRP A 457 -1.51 -16.30 -24.44
C TRP A 457 0.00 -16.48 -24.45
N TYR A 458 0.71 -15.39 -24.18
CA TYR A 458 2.17 -15.35 -24.14
C TYR A 458 2.68 -14.77 -22.83
N MET A 459 3.85 -15.25 -22.42
CA MET A 459 4.72 -14.54 -21.50
C MET A 459 5.66 -13.63 -22.30
N LEU A 460 5.62 -12.33 -22.02
CA LEU A 460 6.41 -11.30 -22.69
C LEU A 460 7.62 -10.91 -21.85
N SER A 461 8.77 -10.75 -22.49
CA SER A 461 10.01 -10.26 -21.87
C SER A 461 10.86 -9.47 -22.85
N ALA A 462 11.77 -8.65 -22.31
CA ALA A 462 12.80 -8.01 -23.11
C ALA A 462 13.75 -9.06 -23.71
N ALA A 463 14.22 -8.82 -24.93
CA ALA A 463 15.31 -9.54 -25.57
C ALA A 463 16.30 -8.55 -26.21
N ASP A 464 17.49 -9.03 -26.58
CA ASP A 464 18.54 -8.22 -27.21
C ASP A 464 18.79 -6.89 -26.47
N HIS A 465 18.96 -6.97 -25.14
CA HIS A 465 19.15 -5.81 -24.25
C HIS A 465 18.06 -4.72 -24.40
N GLY A 466 16.81 -5.13 -24.59
CA GLY A 466 15.67 -4.22 -24.73
C GLY A 466 15.42 -3.71 -26.16
N LYS A 467 16.17 -4.21 -27.15
CA LYS A 467 15.96 -3.89 -28.58
C LYS A 467 14.99 -4.83 -29.28
N ALA A 468 14.59 -5.89 -28.60
CA ALA A 468 13.62 -6.85 -29.10
C ALA A 468 12.62 -7.23 -27.99
N ILE A 469 11.45 -7.69 -28.40
CA ILE A 469 10.47 -8.35 -27.53
C ILE A 469 10.52 -9.86 -27.80
N GLU A 470 10.58 -10.64 -26.72
CA GLU A 470 10.40 -12.09 -26.76
C GLU A 470 9.01 -12.44 -26.23
N ALA A 471 8.32 -13.35 -26.92
CA ALA A 471 7.03 -13.88 -26.52
C ALA A 471 7.10 -15.42 -26.46
N LYS A 472 6.96 -15.97 -25.26
CA LYS A 472 6.95 -17.41 -24.98
C LYS A 472 5.50 -17.90 -24.83
N PRO A 473 5.02 -18.83 -25.66
CA PRO A 473 3.65 -19.34 -25.57
C PRO A 473 3.35 -19.94 -24.20
N LEU A 474 2.14 -19.71 -23.69
CA LEU A 474 1.64 -20.33 -22.47
C LEU A 474 0.79 -21.57 -22.81
N HIS A 475 0.96 -22.64 -22.05
CA HIS A 475 0.31 -23.93 -22.31
C HIS A 475 -1.20 -23.86 -21.99
N PRO A 476 -2.09 -24.05 -22.97
CA PRO A 476 -3.53 -23.81 -22.82
C PRO A 476 -4.20 -24.72 -21.78
N ASP A 477 -3.74 -25.96 -21.63
CA ASP A 477 -4.33 -26.88 -20.65
C ASP A 477 -4.01 -26.53 -19.19
N PHE A 478 -2.91 -25.81 -18.92
CA PHE A 478 -2.49 -25.47 -17.55
C PHE A 478 -2.69 -23.99 -17.23
N PHE A 479 -2.62 -23.13 -18.25
CA PHE A 479 -2.85 -21.71 -18.13
C PHE A 479 -4.36 -21.44 -18.21
N LYS A 480 -5.02 -21.46 -17.05
CA LYS A 480 -6.45 -21.21 -16.95
C LYS A 480 -6.75 -19.72 -16.85
N ILE A 481 -7.83 -19.31 -17.52
CA ILE A 481 -8.29 -17.93 -17.56
C ILE A 481 -9.65 -17.79 -16.89
N GLY A 482 -9.87 -16.64 -16.25
CA GLY A 482 -11.19 -16.17 -15.84
C GLY A 482 -11.49 -14.84 -16.51
N THR A 483 -12.58 -14.21 -16.11
CA THR A 483 -13.00 -12.91 -16.64
C THR A 483 -13.25 -11.93 -15.50
N ILE A 484 -12.84 -10.68 -15.67
CA ILE A 484 -13.17 -9.58 -14.75
C ILE A 484 -14.01 -8.53 -15.47
N SER A 485 -15.06 -8.05 -14.81
CA SER A 485 -15.79 -6.85 -15.23
C SER A 485 -15.81 -5.80 -14.13
N MET A 486 -15.87 -4.53 -14.52
CA MET A 486 -15.96 -3.40 -13.59
C MET A 486 -17.39 -2.85 -13.59
N LYS A 487 -17.98 -2.73 -12.39
CA LYS A 487 -19.29 -2.07 -12.19
C LYS A 487 -19.10 -0.76 -11.43
N TRP A 488 -19.40 0.36 -12.10
CA TRP A 488 -19.33 1.71 -11.53
C TRP A 488 -20.67 2.17 -10.97
N SER A 489 -20.70 2.67 -9.73
CA SER A 489 -21.90 3.20 -9.06
C SER A 489 -21.83 4.70 -8.74
N GLY A 490 -20.88 5.46 -9.27
CA GLY A 490 -20.79 6.92 -9.11
C GLY A 490 -21.33 7.71 -10.31
N PRO A 491 -21.14 9.04 -10.33
CA PRO A 491 -21.48 9.85 -11.51
C PRO A 491 -20.73 9.36 -12.76
N VAL A 492 -21.45 9.17 -13.87
CA VAL A 492 -20.89 8.65 -15.14
C VAL A 492 -19.72 9.50 -15.63
N ALA A 493 -19.81 10.82 -15.45
CA ALA A 493 -18.80 11.77 -15.90
C ALA A 493 -17.41 11.59 -15.24
N VAL A 494 -17.28 10.80 -14.18
CA VAL A 494 -15.99 10.52 -13.53
C VAL A 494 -15.69 9.03 -13.42
N GLN A 495 -16.42 8.20 -14.16
CA GLN A 495 -16.11 6.79 -14.28
C GLN A 495 -14.63 6.62 -14.68
N PRO A 496 -13.87 5.73 -14.03
CA PRO A 496 -12.48 5.50 -14.39
C PRO A 496 -12.37 5.11 -15.87
N GLN A 497 -11.47 5.77 -16.59
CA GLN A 497 -11.06 5.39 -17.95
C GLN A 497 -9.89 4.39 -17.89
N LEU A 498 -9.16 4.41 -16.79
CA LEU A 498 -8.09 3.50 -16.45
C LEU A 498 -8.35 2.93 -15.06
N LEU A 499 -8.25 1.61 -14.91
CA LEU A 499 -8.20 0.93 -13.62
C LEU A 499 -7.32 -0.30 -13.77
N ILE A 500 -6.09 -0.17 -13.29
CA ILE A 500 -5.05 -1.18 -13.32
C ILE A 500 -5.21 -2.07 -12.09
N ILE A 501 -5.34 -3.37 -12.36
CA ILE A 501 -5.16 -4.42 -11.37
C ILE A 501 -3.84 -5.14 -11.62
N ARG A 502 -3.22 -5.66 -10.56
CA ARG A 502 -1.99 -6.45 -10.61
C ARG A 502 -2.20 -7.78 -9.92
N GLY A 503 -1.65 -8.86 -10.49
CA GLY A 503 -1.68 -10.18 -9.87
C GLY A 503 -0.85 -10.25 -8.58
N ARG A 504 -1.19 -11.20 -7.71
CA ARG A 504 -0.46 -11.55 -6.49
C ARG A 504 0.06 -12.99 -6.59
N ASP A 505 0.85 -13.40 -5.61
CA ASP A 505 1.23 -14.81 -5.39
C ASP A 505 1.84 -15.49 -6.64
N GLY A 506 2.78 -14.83 -7.31
CA GLY A 506 3.46 -15.32 -8.52
C GLY A 506 2.96 -14.69 -9.84
N LEU A 507 1.94 -13.83 -9.78
CA LEU A 507 1.40 -13.09 -10.93
C LEU A 507 1.73 -11.58 -10.88
N GLN A 508 2.75 -11.15 -10.13
CA GLN A 508 3.05 -9.73 -9.90
C GLN A 508 3.40 -8.97 -11.19
N SER A 509 3.92 -9.65 -12.20
CA SER A 509 4.23 -9.06 -13.51
C SER A 509 3.03 -9.06 -14.48
N ALA A 510 1.89 -9.62 -14.06
CA ALA A 510 0.64 -9.57 -14.80
C ALA A 510 -0.20 -8.35 -14.35
N ALA A 511 -0.44 -7.42 -15.27
CA ALA A 511 -1.21 -6.20 -15.01
C ALA A 511 -2.26 -5.99 -16.10
N PHE A 512 -3.46 -5.56 -15.71
CA PHE A 512 -4.58 -5.43 -16.64
C PHE A 512 -5.38 -4.16 -16.37
N ASN A 513 -5.77 -3.45 -17.43
CA ASN A 513 -6.74 -2.36 -17.34
C ASN A 513 -8.17 -2.93 -17.50
N ILE A 514 -8.96 -2.90 -16.43
CA ILE A 514 -10.35 -3.41 -16.44
C ILE A 514 -11.40 -2.31 -16.67
N ALA A 515 -10.97 -1.07 -16.90
CA ALA A 515 -11.86 0.07 -17.10
C ALA A 515 -12.22 0.29 -18.59
N GLY A 516 -13.41 0.85 -18.80
CA GLY A 516 -13.90 1.26 -20.13
C GLY A 516 -14.21 0.12 -21.10
N VAL A 517 -14.16 -1.14 -20.67
CA VAL A 517 -14.61 -2.32 -21.42
C VAL A 517 -15.70 -3.04 -20.65
N LYS A 518 -16.45 -3.93 -21.32
CA LYS A 518 -17.44 -4.79 -20.67
C LYS A 518 -16.76 -5.79 -19.74
N SER A 519 -15.70 -6.44 -20.21
CA SER A 519 -14.92 -7.41 -19.45
C SER A 519 -13.52 -7.61 -20.02
N VAL A 520 -12.63 -8.19 -19.22
CA VAL A 520 -11.23 -8.52 -19.56
C VAL A 520 -10.95 -9.97 -19.17
N GLU A 521 -10.36 -10.74 -20.08
CA GLU A 521 -9.80 -12.05 -19.78
C GLU A 521 -8.49 -11.88 -19.00
N VAL A 522 -8.34 -12.61 -17.89
CA VAL A 522 -7.12 -12.60 -17.07
C VAL A 522 -6.79 -14.01 -16.59
N PRO A 523 -5.52 -14.32 -16.27
CA PRO A 523 -5.17 -15.58 -15.62
C PRO A 523 -5.98 -15.83 -14.34
N GLU A 524 -6.30 -17.08 -14.04
CA GLU A 524 -6.80 -17.47 -12.72
C GLU A 524 -5.82 -17.04 -11.63
N GLY A 525 -6.33 -16.44 -10.55
CA GLY A 525 -5.47 -15.97 -9.46
C GLY A 525 -6.10 -14.91 -8.57
N THR A 526 -5.28 -14.31 -7.71
CA THR A 526 -5.69 -13.19 -6.87
C THR A 526 -5.07 -11.90 -7.40
N TYR A 527 -5.86 -10.83 -7.45
CA TYR A 527 -5.47 -9.52 -7.96
C TYR A 527 -5.73 -8.43 -6.92
N GLU A 528 -5.08 -7.29 -7.09
CA GLU A 528 -5.33 -6.07 -6.33
C GLU A 528 -5.47 -4.87 -7.26
N ILE A 529 -6.26 -3.89 -6.86
CA ILE A 529 -6.22 -2.56 -7.48
C ILE A 529 -4.86 -1.97 -7.17
N VAL A 530 -4.22 -1.34 -8.16
CA VAL A 530 -2.94 -0.64 -7.96
C VAL A 530 -3.09 0.84 -8.27
N PHE A 531 -3.74 1.17 -9.38
CA PHE A 531 -3.92 2.55 -9.82
C PHE A 531 -5.13 2.67 -10.74
N GLY A 532 -5.77 3.82 -10.75
CA GLY A 532 -6.77 4.17 -11.75
C GLY A 532 -6.87 5.67 -11.93
N ARG A 533 -7.57 6.09 -12.98
CA ARG A 533 -7.77 7.50 -13.32
C ARG A 533 -9.16 7.72 -13.88
N GLY A 534 -9.87 8.69 -13.31
CA GLY A 534 -11.11 9.25 -13.85
C GLY A 534 -10.88 10.68 -14.30
N THR A 535 -11.38 11.04 -15.47
CA THR A 535 -11.30 12.40 -16.01
C THR A 535 -12.69 12.91 -16.42
N ARG A 536 -12.88 14.23 -16.29
CA ARG A 536 -14.09 14.94 -16.72
C ARG A 536 -13.70 16.25 -17.39
N GLY A 537 -14.31 16.58 -18.51
CA GLY A 537 -14.03 17.83 -19.23
C GLY A 537 -12.89 17.68 -20.23
N LYS A 538 -12.41 18.80 -20.79
CA LYS A 538 -11.37 18.84 -21.82
C LYS A 538 -10.52 20.10 -21.65
N GLY A 539 -9.26 20.04 -22.13
CA GLY A 539 -8.34 21.18 -22.13
C GLY A 539 -8.16 21.77 -20.73
N ALA A 540 -8.20 23.10 -20.63
CA ALA A 540 -8.01 23.82 -19.36
C ALA A 540 -9.11 23.57 -18.31
N GLN A 541 -10.26 23.00 -18.69
CA GLN A 541 -11.39 22.72 -17.78
C GLN A 541 -11.42 21.26 -17.32
N ILE A 542 -10.35 20.50 -17.58
CA ILE A 542 -10.32 19.11 -17.19
C ILE A 542 -10.25 18.98 -15.67
N GLN A 543 -11.02 18.05 -15.14
CA GLN A 543 -10.98 17.58 -13.76
C GLN A 543 -10.48 16.15 -13.79
N MET A 544 -9.65 15.80 -12.83
CA MET A 544 -9.04 14.48 -12.77
C MET A 544 -9.03 13.99 -11.33
N THR A 545 -9.26 12.69 -11.14
CA THR A 545 -9.02 12.01 -9.88
C THR A 545 -8.23 10.74 -10.15
N HIS A 546 -7.35 10.41 -9.22
CA HIS A 546 -6.74 9.10 -9.16
C HIS A 546 -7.55 8.17 -8.27
N VAL A 547 -7.50 6.89 -8.60
CA VAL A 547 -8.05 5.78 -7.81
C VAL A 547 -6.87 4.96 -7.30
N TYR A 548 -6.87 4.68 -6.02
CA TYR A 548 -5.83 3.95 -5.30
C TYR A 548 -6.46 2.77 -4.55
N PRO A 549 -5.65 1.79 -4.10
CA PRO A 549 -6.19 0.57 -3.49
C PRO A 549 -7.02 0.86 -2.23
N GLY A 550 -6.60 1.82 -1.39
CA GLY A 550 -7.25 2.10 -0.11
C GLY A 550 -7.38 0.82 0.74
N ASP A 551 -8.58 0.58 1.25
CA ASP A 551 -8.95 -0.60 2.03
C ASP A 551 -9.58 -1.71 1.16
N SER A 552 -9.39 -1.64 -0.17
CA SER A 552 -10.00 -2.62 -1.08
C SER A 552 -9.50 -4.04 -0.85
N LYS A 553 -10.44 -4.99 -0.87
CA LYS A 553 -10.15 -6.40 -0.70
C LYS A 553 -9.53 -6.99 -1.97
N PRO A 554 -8.68 -8.02 -1.86
CA PRO A 554 -8.14 -8.71 -3.01
C PRO A 554 -9.26 -9.34 -3.86
N ILE A 555 -9.09 -9.29 -5.18
CA ILE A 555 -10.03 -9.79 -6.18
C ILE A 555 -9.63 -11.22 -6.52
N LYS A 556 -10.48 -12.20 -6.19
CA LYS A 556 -10.25 -13.60 -6.54
C LYS A 556 -10.91 -13.91 -7.88
N VAL A 557 -10.11 -14.39 -8.83
CA VAL A 557 -10.56 -14.85 -10.14
C VAL A 557 -10.44 -16.36 -10.21
N GLU A 558 -11.53 -17.00 -10.57
CA GLU A 558 -11.60 -18.45 -10.78
C GLU A 558 -11.67 -18.76 -12.28
N ALA A 559 -11.09 -19.89 -12.69
CA ALA A 559 -11.11 -20.34 -14.07
C ALA A 559 -12.55 -20.45 -14.61
N GLY A 560 -12.79 -19.87 -15.80
CA GLY A 560 -14.08 -19.91 -16.50
C GLY A 560 -15.20 -19.09 -15.86
N LYS A 561 -14.94 -18.35 -14.77
CA LYS A 561 -15.95 -17.52 -14.09
C LYS A 561 -15.72 -16.03 -14.30
N GLU A 562 -16.82 -15.28 -14.26
CA GLU A 562 -16.80 -13.82 -14.21
C GLU A 562 -16.73 -13.32 -12.77
N THR A 563 -15.80 -12.40 -12.50
CA THR A 563 -15.67 -11.69 -11.23
C THR A 563 -16.00 -10.22 -11.43
N VAL A 564 -16.98 -9.71 -10.67
CA VAL A 564 -17.43 -8.32 -10.78
C VAL A 564 -16.76 -7.44 -9.71
N VAL A 565 -15.93 -6.49 -10.14
CA VAL A 565 -15.32 -5.47 -9.29
C VAL A 565 -16.24 -4.26 -9.22
N LYS A 566 -16.87 -4.03 -8.06
CA LYS A 566 -17.74 -2.87 -7.82
C LYS A 566 -16.90 -1.69 -7.34
N LEU A 567 -17.14 -0.49 -7.85
CA LEU A 567 -16.47 0.75 -7.44
C LEU A 567 -17.43 1.93 -7.48
N GLY A 568 -17.09 3.00 -6.76
CA GLY A 568 -17.80 4.26 -6.74
C GLY A 568 -18.66 4.41 -5.49
N ALA A 569 -19.87 4.94 -5.66
CA ALA A 569 -20.74 5.27 -4.53
C ALA A 569 -21.23 4.00 -3.77
N PRO A 570 -21.52 4.11 -2.46
CA PRO A 570 -21.48 5.34 -1.66
C PRO A 570 -20.07 5.82 -1.36
N PHE A 571 -19.87 7.15 -1.47
CA PHE A 571 -18.62 7.79 -1.11
C PHE A 571 -18.68 8.27 0.34
N HIS A 572 -17.59 8.15 1.07
CA HIS A 572 -17.44 8.70 2.42
C HIS A 572 -16.00 9.16 2.66
N PHE A 573 -15.78 9.90 3.75
CA PHE A 573 -14.42 10.21 4.18
C PHE A 573 -13.92 9.18 5.17
N ASP A 574 -12.70 8.72 4.95
CA ASP A 574 -11.83 8.25 6.02
C ASP A 574 -10.97 9.41 6.53
N PHE A 575 -10.78 9.47 7.85
CA PHE A 575 -10.05 10.53 8.55
C PHE A 575 -9.66 10.09 9.95
N VAL A 576 -8.69 10.82 10.52
CA VAL A 576 -8.20 10.61 11.89
C VAL A 576 -8.70 11.73 12.81
N ARG A 577 -9.39 11.35 13.90
CA ARG A 577 -9.80 12.25 14.99
C ARG A 577 -8.65 12.38 15.98
N GLY A 578 -8.06 13.57 16.09
CA GLY A 578 -7.09 13.92 17.13
C GLY A 578 -7.73 14.65 18.32
N GLY A 579 -6.91 14.94 19.33
CA GLY A 579 -7.30 15.70 20.52
C GLY A 579 -7.80 14.85 21.69
N SER A 580 -7.98 15.49 22.86
CA SER A 580 -8.30 14.84 24.13
C SER A 580 -9.72 15.09 24.59
N GLY A 581 -10.47 14.03 24.86
CA GLY A 581 -11.84 14.14 25.36
C GLY A 581 -12.73 14.93 24.38
N ASP A 582 -13.22 16.08 24.83
CA ASP A 582 -14.07 16.98 24.05
C ASP A 582 -13.26 17.95 23.18
N ASP A 583 -11.94 18.09 23.37
CA ASP A 583 -11.11 18.88 22.46
C ASP A 583 -10.77 18.03 21.24
N VAL A 584 -11.25 18.46 20.08
CA VAL A 584 -11.11 17.72 18.81
C VAL A 584 -10.18 18.47 17.87
N GLU A 585 -9.28 17.72 17.24
CA GLU A 585 -8.44 18.20 16.14
C GLU A 585 -8.66 17.32 14.90
N LEU A 586 -8.90 17.96 13.75
CA LEU A 586 -9.00 17.31 12.45
C LEU A 586 -8.00 17.95 11.48
N ASP A 587 -7.18 17.13 10.82
CA ASP A 587 -6.21 17.57 9.82
C ASP A 587 -6.62 17.07 8.43
N SER A 588 -6.89 17.99 7.50
CA SER A 588 -7.36 17.65 6.16
C SER A 588 -6.35 16.87 5.33
N LEU A 589 -5.05 16.91 5.69
CA LEU A 589 -4.00 16.09 5.09
C LEU A 589 -4.20 14.59 5.32
N ARG A 590 -5.07 14.23 6.27
CA ARG A 590 -5.48 12.86 6.58
C ARG A 590 -6.87 12.50 6.06
N PHE A 591 -7.49 13.39 5.27
CA PHE A 591 -8.77 13.07 4.65
C PHE A 591 -8.54 12.22 3.42
N ARG A 592 -9.29 11.12 3.32
CA ARG A 592 -9.32 10.23 2.15
C ARG A 592 -10.77 10.05 1.74
N VAL A 593 -11.08 10.19 0.46
CA VAL A 593 -12.41 9.83 -0.04
C VAL A 593 -12.38 8.35 -0.40
N LEU A 594 -13.21 7.55 0.27
CA LEU A 594 -13.35 6.12 -0.01
C LEU A 594 -14.66 5.85 -0.74
N GLY A 595 -14.62 4.88 -1.65
CA GLY A 595 -15.82 4.33 -2.30
C GLY A 595 -16.33 3.06 -1.63
N ALA A 596 -17.31 2.45 -2.27
CA ALA A 596 -18.08 1.32 -1.74
C ALA A 596 -17.24 0.07 -1.44
N SER A 597 -16.14 -0.12 -2.18
CA SER A 597 -15.28 -1.28 -2.03
C SER A 597 -14.02 -0.97 -1.24
N GLY A 598 -13.93 0.22 -0.62
CA GLY A 598 -12.74 0.67 0.11
C GLY A 598 -11.66 1.28 -0.80
N GLU A 599 -11.89 1.36 -2.11
CA GLU A 599 -10.97 2.07 -3.00
C GLU A 599 -10.91 3.55 -2.66
N MET A 600 -9.74 4.16 -2.82
CA MET A 600 -9.47 5.53 -2.39
C MET A 600 -9.35 6.48 -3.59
N TYR A 601 -9.99 7.64 -3.48
CA TYR A 601 -9.92 8.71 -4.49
C TYR A 601 -9.03 9.83 -3.98
N GLY A 602 -7.99 10.15 -4.76
CA GLY A 602 -6.98 11.15 -4.40
C GLY A 602 -6.50 11.96 -5.59
N ARG A 603 -5.61 12.91 -5.32
CA ARG A 603 -5.03 13.86 -6.30
C ARG A 603 -6.12 14.50 -7.19
N ILE A 604 -7.15 15.01 -6.53
CA ILE A 604 -8.36 15.52 -7.19
C ILE A 604 -8.06 16.90 -7.77
N HIS A 605 -7.74 16.94 -9.06
CA HIS A 605 -7.55 18.17 -9.81
C HIS A 605 -8.91 18.75 -10.22
N GLY A 606 -9.12 20.04 -9.96
CA GLY A 606 -10.41 20.71 -10.04
C GLY A 606 -11.03 20.88 -8.64
N PRO A 607 -12.31 20.55 -8.43
CA PRO A 607 -12.98 20.81 -7.17
C PRO A 607 -12.46 19.85 -6.09
N THR A 608 -11.61 20.34 -5.20
CA THR A 608 -11.17 19.60 -4.01
C THR A 608 -12.36 19.34 -3.07
N PRO A 609 -12.57 18.12 -2.55
CA PRO A 609 -13.62 17.85 -1.58
C PRO A 609 -13.45 18.68 -0.31
N ALA A 610 -14.46 19.49 0.00
CA ALA A 610 -14.42 20.43 1.12
C ALA A 610 -15.58 20.14 2.09
N PRO A 611 -15.35 19.32 3.14
CA PRO A 611 -16.42 18.85 4.00
C PRO A 611 -16.91 19.87 5.03
N GLU A 612 -18.19 19.78 5.39
CA GLU A 612 -18.72 20.24 6.67
C GLU A 612 -18.31 19.26 7.77
N VAL A 613 -17.93 19.77 8.93
CA VAL A 613 -17.61 18.96 10.13
C VAL A 613 -18.84 18.90 11.01
N LEU A 614 -19.29 17.68 11.29
CA LEU A 614 -20.49 17.36 12.04
C LEU A 614 -20.12 16.68 13.36
N VAL A 615 -20.86 16.97 14.42
CA VAL A 615 -20.78 16.24 15.69
C VAL A 615 -22.14 15.68 16.05
N ALA A 616 -22.20 14.39 16.39
CA ALA A 616 -23.42 13.70 16.79
C ALA A 616 -23.20 12.85 18.05
N LYS A 617 -24.28 12.53 18.75
CA LYS A 617 -24.26 11.62 19.91
C LYS A 617 -24.16 10.15 19.51
N THR A 618 -24.62 9.81 18.30
CA THR A 618 -24.75 8.43 17.81
C THR A 618 -24.14 8.28 16.44
N SER A 619 -23.74 7.06 16.10
CA SER A 619 -23.13 6.72 14.80
C SER A 619 -24.07 6.95 13.61
N SER A 620 -25.38 7.00 13.84
CA SER A 620 -26.38 7.33 12.82
C SER A 620 -26.39 8.80 12.38
N GLY A 621 -25.71 9.69 13.12
CA GLY A 621 -25.71 11.12 12.82
C GLY A 621 -27.01 11.85 13.11
N ARG A 622 -27.99 11.21 13.78
CA ARG A 622 -29.26 11.86 14.11
C ARG A 622 -29.01 13.03 15.07
N GLY A 623 -29.50 14.22 14.70
CA GLY A 623 -29.27 15.45 15.47
C GLY A 623 -27.86 16.04 15.35
N ALA A 624 -27.09 15.64 14.32
CA ALA A 624 -25.75 16.16 14.12
C ALA A 624 -25.71 17.69 13.95
N LYS A 625 -24.80 18.36 14.66
CA LYS A 625 -24.56 19.80 14.57
C LYS A 625 -23.33 20.09 13.72
N VAL A 626 -23.39 21.11 12.86
CA VAL A 626 -22.21 21.61 12.15
C VAL A 626 -21.36 22.44 13.12
N VAL A 627 -20.09 22.07 13.28
CA VAL A 627 -19.15 22.73 14.20
C VAL A 627 -17.99 23.42 13.49
N GLY A 628 -17.87 23.18 12.18
CA GLY A 628 -16.85 23.79 11.34
C GLY A 628 -16.99 23.35 9.89
N SER A 629 -16.13 23.88 9.02
CA SER A 629 -16.12 23.51 7.61
C SER A 629 -14.76 23.78 7.00
N TYR A 630 -14.47 23.03 5.94
CA TYR A 630 -13.32 23.27 5.08
C TYR A 630 -13.77 23.90 3.76
N VAL A 631 -12.83 24.53 3.07
CA VAL A 631 -13.00 25.12 1.73
C VAL A 631 -11.82 24.72 0.84
N PRO A 632 -12.01 24.62 -0.49
CA PRO A 632 -10.89 24.48 -1.41
C PRO A 632 -9.96 25.70 -1.29
N ILE A 633 -8.66 25.50 -1.56
CA ILE A 633 -7.73 26.63 -1.69
C ILE A 633 -8.08 27.39 -2.96
N ALA A 634 -8.55 28.62 -2.80
CA ALA A 634 -9.13 29.42 -3.89
C ALA A 634 -8.22 30.55 -4.41
N SER A 635 -7.07 30.80 -3.77
CA SER A 635 -6.12 31.82 -4.20
C SER A 635 -4.67 31.31 -4.21
N PRO A 636 -3.81 31.85 -5.10
CA PRO A 636 -2.38 31.52 -5.13
C PRO A 636 -1.67 31.83 -3.81
N ASP A 637 -2.00 32.95 -3.15
CA ASP A 637 -1.33 33.36 -1.90
C ASP A 637 -1.60 32.37 -0.77
N LEU A 638 -2.83 31.87 -0.68
CA LEU A 638 -3.22 30.87 0.31
C LEU A 638 -2.55 29.53 0.01
N LEU A 639 -2.41 29.17 -1.27
CA LEU A 639 -1.68 27.97 -1.68
C LEU A 639 -0.21 28.05 -1.25
N ASN A 640 0.45 29.17 -1.53
CA ASN A 640 1.85 29.40 -1.13
C ASN A 640 2.01 29.37 0.39
N THR A 641 1.11 30.03 1.13
CA THR A 641 1.14 30.04 2.61
C THR A 641 0.95 28.64 3.20
N ALA A 642 -0.01 27.87 2.66
CA ALA A 642 -0.24 26.49 3.09
C ALA A 642 0.96 25.59 2.74
N ALA A 643 1.56 25.78 1.57
CA ALA A 643 2.76 25.07 1.13
C ALA A 643 3.96 25.34 2.06
N ASP A 644 4.20 26.60 2.43
CA ASP A 644 5.28 26.99 3.34
C ASP A 644 5.08 26.42 4.74
N THR A 645 3.86 26.52 5.26
CA THR A 645 3.48 25.94 6.56
C THR A 645 3.74 24.44 6.59
N LEU A 646 3.34 23.73 5.53
CA LEU A 646 3.56 22.30 5.42
C LEU A 646 5.04 21.94 5.23
N GLY A 647 5.78 22.74 4.47
CA GLY A 647 7.22 22.63 4.30
C GLY A 647 7.97 22.73 5.63
N ALA A 648 7.56 23.65 6.51
CA ALA A 648 8.12 23.79 7.85
C ALA A 648 7.88 22.53 8.72
N ILE A 649 6.73 21.87 8.59
CA ILE A 649 6.39 20.65 9.34
C ILE A 649 7.30 19.46 8.95
N LEU A 650 7.74 19.41 7.69
CA LEU A 650 8.54 18.28 7.20
C LEU A 650 10.04 18.37 7.49
N LYS A 651 10.57 19.54 7.86
CA LYS A 651 12.00 19.84 8.02
C LYS A 651 12.81 19.59 6.72
N LYS A 652 13.71 20.53 6.39
CA LYS A 652 14.62 20.46 5.22
C LYS A 652 15.36 19.12 5.20
N ASP A 653 15.24 18.36 4.11
CA ASP A 653 16.37 17.69 3.42
C ASP A 653 15.96 16.76 2.27
N SER A 654 14.68 16.53 2.00
CA SER A 654 14.29 15.92 0.74
C SER A 654 12.98 16.46 0.17
N ILE A 655 13.12 17.01 -1.03
CA ILE A 655 12.05 17.34 -2.00
C ILE A 655 11.29 18.65 -1.70
N ARG A 656 11.65 19.71 -2.44
CA ARG A 656 10.89 20.95 -2.67
C ARG A 656 9.51 20.73 -3.37
N GLY A 657 8.87 19.58 -3.18
CA GLY A 657 7.76 19.09 -4.03
C GLY A 657 6.38 19.10 -3.40
N MET A 658 6.25 19.31 -2.09
CA MET A 658 4.93 19.30 -1.43
C MET A 658 4.08 20.54 -1.70
N GLY A 659 4.69 21.68 -2.09
CA GLY A 659 3.90 22.88 -2.38
C GLY A 659 2.87 22.66 -3.49
N ILE A 660 3.12 21.65 -4.34
CA ILE A 660 2.18 21.14 -5.32
C ILE A 660 1.11 20.31 -4.57
N GLU A 661 1.47 19.20 -3.91
CA GLU A 661 0.49 18.27 -3.30
C GLU A 661 -0.53 18.92 -2.32
N VAL A 662 -0.17 20.00 -1.60
CA VAL A 662 -1.09 20.68 -0.67
C VAL A 662 -2.36 21.21 -1.36
N GLY A 663 -2.27 21.54 -2.65
CA GLY A 663 -3.42 22.05 -3.43
C GLY A 663 -4.57 21.05 -3.55
N TYR A 664 -4.30 19.75 -3.37
CA TYR A 664 -5.33 18.71 -3.40
C TYR A 664 -6.07 18.54 -2.06
N PHE A 665 -5.71 19.30 -1.03
CA PHE A 665 -6.35 19.26 0.28
C PHE A 665 -7.11 20.55 0.56
N PRO A 666 -8.28 20.48 1.22
CA PRO A 666 -9.02 21.67 1.58
C PRO A 666 -8.42 22.30 2.85
N VAL A 667 -8.66 23.59 3.07
CA VAL A 667 -8.20 24.33 4.26
C VAL A 667 -9.38 24.77 5.12
N VAL A 668 -9.14 25.10 6.38
CA VAL A 668 -10.18 25.54 7.30
C VAL A 668 -10.82 26.83 6.79
N LYS A 669 -12.16 26.87 6.73
CA LYS A 669 -12.89 28.07 6.30
C LYS A 669 -12.57 29.25 7.23
N GLY A 670 -12.09 30.34 6.65
CA GLY A 670 -11.74 31.56 7.38
C GLY A 670 -10.31 31.59 7.92
N SER A 671 -9.49 30.55 7.66
CA SER A 671 -8.08 30.58 8.05
C SER A 671 -7.29 31.53 7.14
N ALA A 672 -6.71 32.59 7.72
CA ALA A 672 -5.78 33.47 7.01
C ALA A 672 -4.49 32.74 6.58
N GLU A 673 -4.02 31.80 7.41
CA GLU A 673 -2.78 31.06 7.18
C GLU A 673 -2.95 29.79 6.31
N GLY A 674 -4.16 29.52 5.80
CA GLY A 674 -4.40 28.28 5.05
C GLY A 674 -4.22 27.01 5.88
N SER A 675 -4.53 27.06 7.19
CA SER A 675 -4.42 25.92 8.08
C SER A 675 -5.24 24.73 7.57
N THR A 676 -4.63 23.55 7.56
CA THR A 676 -5.30 22.27 7.31
C THR A 676 -5.96 21.70 8.58
N ARG A 677 -5.72 22.33 9.74
CA ARG A 677 -6.12 21.82 11.06
C ARG A 677 -7.26 22.62 11.65
N LEU A 678 -8.40 21.96 11.80
CA LEU A 678 -9.54 22.49 12.55
C LEU A 678 -9.46 22.00 14.00
N LYS A 679 -9.44 22.94 14.94
CA LYS A 679 -9.56 22.66 16.38
C LYS A 679 -10.87 23.22 16.91
N PHE A 680 -11.61 22.43 17.66
CA PHE A 680 -12.84 22.87 18.31
C PHE A 680 -13.14 22.04 19.56
N LYS A 681 -13.93 22.61 20.47
CA LYS A 681 -14.49 21.87 21.59
C LYS A 681 -15.83 21.26 21.18
N SER A 682 -15.96 19.94 21.33
CA SER A 682 -17.17 19.20 20.99
C SER A 682 -18.35 19.75 21.80
N PRO A 683 -19.47 20.14 21.14
CA PRO A 683 -20.67 20.61 21.82
C PRO A 683 -21.45 19.47 22.48
N ILE A 684 -21.00 18.22 22.33
CA ILE A 684 -21.60 17.01 22.88
C ILE A 684 -20.47 16.22 23.55
N THR A 685 -20.56 16.01 24.85
CA THR A 685 -19.56 15.20 25.57
C THR A 685 -19.53 13.78 25.02
N GLY A 686 -18.33 13.33 24.63
CA GLY A 686 -18.17 12.04 23.94
C GLY A 686 -18.81 11.98 22.55
N GLY A 687 -19.06 13.13 21.92
CA GLY A 687 -19.63 13.23 20.59
C GLY A 687 -18.73 12.62 19.50
N LEU A 688 -19.36 11.89 18.59
CA LEU A 688 -18.73 11.33 17.40
C LEU A 688 -18.65 12.40 16.32
N VAL A 689 -17.57 12.37 15.54
CA VAL A 689 -17.29 13.34 14.48
C VAL A 689 -17.59 12.72 13.13
N GLY A 690 -18.19 13.47 12.21
CA GLY A 690 -18.41 13.05 10.82
C GLY A 690 -18.06 14.16 9.83
N LEU A 691 -17.63 13.77 8.63
CA LEU A 691 -17.33 14.70 7.53
C LEU A 691 -18.33 14.51 6.40
N ARG A 692 -18.95 15.60 5.92
CA ARG A 692 -19.99 15.53 4.88
C ARG A 692 -19.74 16.50 3.74
N VAL A 693 -19.93 16.04 2.50
CA VAL A 693 -20.13 16.92 1.33
C VAL A 693 -21.49 16.63 0.73
N LYS A 694 -22.42 17.59 0.80
CA LYS A 694 -23.80 17.43 0.32
C LYS A 694 -23.85 17.16 -1.19
N LYS A 695 -23.04 17.87 -1.98
CA LYS A 695 -22.96 17.74 -3.43
C LYS A 695 -21.58 18.15 -3.96
N HIS A 696 -20.77 17.16 -4.30
CA HIS A 696 -19.49 17.30 -4.98
C HIS A 696 -19.68 17.22 -6.50
N LYS A 697 -18.95 18.02 -7.27
CA LYS A 697 -19.06 18.01 -8.74
C LYS A 697 -18.66 16.67 -9.35
N MET A 698 -17.67 15.98 -8.76
CA MET A 698 -17.20 14.68 -9.24
C MET A 698 -17.91 13.50 -8.58
N PHE A 699 -18.16 13.57 -7.27
CA PHE A 699 -18.59 12.40 -6.49
C PHE A 699 -20.06 12.45 -6.09
N GLY A 700 -20.77 13.53 -6.39
CA GLY A 700 -22.12 13.72 -5.87
C GLY A 700 -22.09 13.80 -4.34
N LYS A 701 -22.93 13.04 -3.66
CA LYS A 701 -22.99 13.05 -2.19
C LYS A 701 -21.80 12.28 -1.61
N ILE A 702 -21.13 12.85 -0.61
CA ILE A 702 -20.15 12.17 0.23
C ILE A 702 -20.72 12.12 1.64
N ASP A 703 -21.10 10.92 2.07
CA ASP A 703 -21.80 10.66 3.31
C ASP A 703 -20.88 10.64 4.52
N PRO A 704 -21.34 11.13 5.69
CA PRO A 704 -20.55 11.07 6.91
C PRO A 704 -20.52 9.66 7.48
N VAL A 705 -19.32 9.22 7.86
CA VAL A 705 -19.12 8.12 8.80
C VAL A 705 -18.72 8.74 10.13
N PHE A 706 -19.52 8.50 11.18
CA PHE A 706 -19.31 9.07 12.51
C PHE A 706 -18.35 8.19 13.31
N LYS A 707 -17.22 8.76 13.75
CA LYS A 707 -16.16 8.09 14.51
C LYS A 707 -15.87 8.78 15.84
#